data_AF-A0A660Q9X5-F1
#
_entry.id   AF-A0A660Q9X5-F1
#
_cell.length_a   1.000
_cell.length_b   1.000
_cell.length_c   1.000
_cell.angle_alpha   90.00
_cell.angle_beta   90.00
_cell.angle_gamma   90.00
#
_symmetry.space_group_name_H-M   'P 1'
#
loop_
_entity.id
_entity.type
_entity.pdbx_description
1 polymer ?
#
loop_
_entity_poly.entity_id
_entity_poly.type
_entity_poly.pdbx_seq_one_letter_code
_entity_poly.pdbx_strand_id
1 'polypeptide(L)'
;MYNLFRIRYLCLIFLLVILFICLLFTSPAYLQSELEPNDTKDQANELELGEDIKGLFQEKGDKDWYKLTVNIPGKNIIRIDLSAVPGVDSAMEIYNEKGNHLKEYNTGGKGEAEAIINLGVTEGIYYIRVRAGIGMNQNVSYTLKTQLIGPWQEGQEFELNEQKEWANELKLGESVEGLFPEKGDQDWYKLIVNVPGKNIIRIDLSAVPEVDSGIHIYDEIGRQLKTYNIGEEGEGETIVNLGVTEGIYHIVVKAYYNGINQNDSYTLKTQLIAPWQEGQEFELNNKKEQANELKLGEDIKGLFQEKDDKDWYKLTVNIPGKNIIRIDLSAVPGIDSSMEIYNEQGNRLKGYNIGEEGEGETIVNLGVTEGIYYIKVRAYGMNQNDSYTLKTQLISPWQEGQEFELNDEIEQANELKLDKTITGYVFPSDDNDWYTVTVPEEGLDILVVELSAVPQVNLSLTLLDEAGKQLKKMDISDKGEEEVIVRMKCPSGKYYVKVWGRPANAEESYTLQVGKPTVQPATAEEVNQALTRALDYLAHKQAKEGYWSQSRNDYKVGIAGLALQAFIGGECAPKDYSSNINAAINFLKTQYHPSSEYQSDTKDRAIYGGLIAKGNFMYEHAIATLALIEALVETNDLSLAPIIEDALQLIIRAQNTEHKSELLRGPVNVDSKNYGGWRYNPYSKDSDISVTDWQILALRGALSAGFSIPDWSLPKAADYLRSLYH
;
A
#
# COMPACT_ATOMS: atom_id res chain seq x y z
N MET A 1 81.66 39.87 69.21
CA MET A 1 80.23 39.48 69.33
C MET A 1 79.28 40.63 68.96
N TYR A 2 79.65 41.48 67.98
CA TYR A 2 78.88 42.69 67.60
C TYR A 2 78.45 42.73 66.11
N ASN A 3 78.90 41.76 65.28
CA ASN A 3 78.59 41.72 63.84
C ASN A 3 77.46 40.76 63.45
N LEU A 4 77.08 39.78 64.29
CA LEU A 4 75.96 38.88 63.96
C LEU A 4 74.58 39.52 64.23
N PHE A 5 74.48 40.48 65.15
CA PHE A 5 73.20 41.14 65.46
C PHE A 5 72.79 42.17 64.40
N ARG A 6 73.75 42.78 63.70
CA ARG A 6 73.47 43.81 62.67
C ARG A 6 72.93 43.22 61.37
N ILE A 7 73.38 42.02 61.00
CA ILE A 7 72.92 41.32 59.79
C ILE A 7 71.51 40.73 59.99
N ARG A 8 71.20 40.22 61.20
CA ARG A 8 69.84 39.74 61.51
C ARG A 8 68.80 40.87 61.57
N TYR A 9 69.16 42.05 62.05
CA TYR A 9 68.27 43.21 62.03
C TYR A 9 68.05 43.79 60.63
N LEU A 10 69.09 43.83 59.78
CA LEU A 10 68.92 44.25 58.38
C LEU A 10 68.09 43.25 57.57
N CYS A 11 68.29 41.94 57.73
CA CYS A 11 67.46 40.94 57.07
C CYS A 11 66.00 40.97 57.55
N LEU A 12 65.74 41.21 58.84
CA LEU A 12 64.36 41.29 59.36
C LEU A 12 63.65 42.55 58.85
N ILE A 13 64.34 43.69 58.77
CA ILE A 13 63.80 44.92 58.19
C ILE A 13 63.58 44.78 56.68
N PHE A 14 64.50 44.12 55.96
CA PHE A 14 64.33 43.86 54.52
C PHE A 14 63.19 42.87 54.24
N LEU A 15 63.01 41.85 55.09
CA LEU A 15 61.89 40.91 54.99
C LEU A 15 60.57 41.59 55.34
N LEU A 16 60.53 42.45 56.38
CA LEU A 16 59.35 43.22 56.75
C LEU A 16 59.00 44.28 55.70
N VAL A 17 59.98 44.91 55.04
CA VAL A 17 59.75 45.86 53.94
C VAL A 17 59.25 45.14 52.70
N ILE A 18 59.75 43.95 52.37
CA ILE A 18 59.21 43.12 51.28
C ILE A 18 57.81 42.61 51.63
N LEU A 19 57.55 42.18 52.87
CA LEU A 19 56.21 41.77 53.31
C LEU A 19 55.22 42.94 53.31
N PHE A 20 55.67 44.15 53.69
CA PHE A 20 54.87 45.37 53.70
C PHE A 20 54.62 45.91 52.28
N ILE A 21 55.59 45.76 51.36
CA ILE A 21 55.39 46.04 49.93
C ILE A 21 54.46 45.00 49.30
N CYS A 22 54.58 43.71 49.63
CA CYS A 22 53.63 42.68 49.19
C CYS A 22 52.21 42.89 49.75
N LEU A 23 52.07 43.42 50.98
CA LEU A 23 50.78 43.82 51.57
C LEU A 23 50.24 45.15 51.01
N LEU A 24 51.08 46.00 50.42
CA LEU A 24 50.67 47.22 49.70
C LEU A 24 50.24 46.96 48.25
N PHE A 25 50.48 45.74 47.72
CA PHE A 25 50.02 45.30 46.39
C PHE A 25 48.85 44.29 46.43
N THR A 26 48.25 44.05 47.59
CA THR A 26 46.91 43.45 47.68
C THR A 26 45.90 44.57 47.94
N SER A 27 45.69 45.42 46.94
CA SER A 27 44.46 46.23 46.93
C SER A 27 43.29 45.24 46.81
N PRO A 28 42.21 45.36 47.60
CA PRO A 28 40.97 44.71 47.21
C PRO A 28 40.67 45.19 45.78
N ALA A 29 40.40 44.27 44.85
CA ALA A 29 40.00 44.64 43.50
C ALA A 29 38.85 45.65 43.63
N TYR A 30 39.14 46.92 43.33
CA TYR A 30 38.14 47.96 43.38
C TYR A 30 37.28 47.74 42.15
N LEU A 31 36.05 47.31 42.37
CA LEU A 31 35.09 47.06 41.30
C LEU A 31 34.91 48.37 40.51
N GLN A 32 35.37 48.41 39.26
CA GLN A 32 35.33 49.61 38.44
C GLN A 32 33.86 49.98 38.17
N SER A 33 33.55 51.27 38.08
CA SER A 33 32.23 51.73 37.63
C SER A 33 32.37 52.27 36.22
N GLU A 34 31.33 52.11 35.41
CA GLU A 34 31.25 52.65 34.06
C GLU A 34 31.41 54.18 34.06
N LEU A 35 31.82 54.73 32.92
CA LEU A 35 31.97 56.17 32.72
C LEU A 35 31.10 56.63 31.56
N GLU A 36 30.11 57.44 31.89
CA GLU A 36 29.18 58.02 30.91
C GLU A 36 29.72 59.28 30.22
N PRO A 37 29.32 59.54 28.95
CA PRO A 37 28.50 58.68 28.10
C PRO A 37 29.31 57.50 27.53
N ASN A 38 28.76 56.29 27.55
CA ASN A 38 29.32 55.10 26.88
C ASN A 38 28.34 54.45 25.87
N ASP A 39 27.31 55.18 25.45
CA ASP A 39 26.21 54.78 24.53
C ASP A 39 26.62 54.29 23.13
N THR A 40 27.88 54.52 22.75
CA THR A 40 28.42 54.22 21.43
C THR A 40 29.76 53.51 21.50
N LYS A 41 30.07 52.73 20.46
CA LYS A 41 31.36 52.01 20.34
C LYS A 41 32.58 52.91 20.54
N ASP A 42 32.56 54.13 20.01
CA ASP A 42 33.69 55.07 20.12
C ASP A 42 33.88 55.64 21.53
N GLN A 43 32.88 55.48 22.39
CA GLN A 43 32.86 55.91 23.79
C GLN A 43 33.02 54.74 24.77
N ALA A 44 33.30 53.53 24.26
CA ALA A 44 33.32 52.32 25.07
C ALA A 44 34.28 52.43 26.26
N ASN A 45 33.84 52.00 27.44
CA ASN A 45 34.71 51.90 28.61
C ASN A 45 35.71 50.75 28.43
N GLU A 46 36.97 50.96 28.82
CA GLU A 46 37.99 49.91 28.75
C GLU A 46 37.68 48.83 29.80
N LEU A 47 37.83 47.57 29.40
CA LEU A 47 37.63 46.38 30.23
C LEU A 47 38.77 45.39 29.95
N GLU A 48 39.52 44.99 30.98
CA GLU A 48 40.51 43.92 30.85
C GLU A 48 39.92 42.56 31.23
N LEU A 49 40.42 41.49 30.61
CA LEU A 49 39.98 40.13 30.92
C LEU A 49 40.33 39.76 32.37
N GLY A 50 39.34 39.35 33.16
CA GLY A 50 39.48 39.07 34.59
C GLY A 50 39.03 40.23 35.48
N GLU A 51 38.69 41.38 34.89
CA GLU A 51 38.09 42.50 35.60
C GLU A 51 36.56 42.44 35.57
N ASP A 52 35.98 43.06 36.60
CA ASP A 52 34.55 43.23 36.78
C ASP A 52 34.25 44.74 36.73
N ILE A 53 33.17 45.13 36.06
CA ILE A 53 32.72 46.52 35.96
C ILE A 53 31.24 46.64 36.30
N LYS A 54 30.86 47.68 37.02
CA LYS A 54 29.47 48.02 37.35
C LYS A 54 28.94 49.10 36.42
N GLY A 55 27.74 48.87 35.89
CA GLY A 55 26.98 49.89 35.18
C GLY A 55 25.52 49.94 35.63
N LEU A 56 24.78 50.94 35.17
CA LEU A 56 23.40 51.24 35.50
C LEU A 56 22.63 51.45 34.22
N PHE A 57 21.45 50.82 34.11
CA PHE A 57 20.50 51.17 33.05
C PHE A 57 19.76 52.46 33.45
N GLN A 58 20.34 53.61 33.11
CA GLN A 58 19.92 54.95 33.51
C GLN A 58 18.65 55.39 32.79
N GLU A 59 18.45 54.98 31.55
CA GLU A 59 17.25 55.28 30.77
C GLU A 59 16.68 54.07 30.04
N LYS A 60 15.52 54.25 29.39
CA LYS A 60 14.87 53.15 28.67
C LYS A 60 15.58 52.95 27.33
N GLY A 61 16.09 51.74 27.10
CA GLY A 61 16.82 51.41 25.87
C GLY A 61 18.30 51.77 25.93
N ASP A 62 18.81 52.00 27.14
CA ASP A 62 20.20 52.30 27.46
C ASP A 62 21.18 51.25 26.94
N LYS A 63 22.40 51.68 26.58
CA LYS A 63 23.38 50.87 25.85
C LYS A 63 24.82 51.15 26.28
N ASP A 64 25.33 50.32 27.17
CA ASP A 64 26.68 50.51 27.68
C ASP A 64 27.67 49.72 26.82
N TRP A 65 28.62 50.42 26.19
CA TRP A 65 29.68 49.79 25.42
C TRP A 65 30.94 49.59 26.25
N TYR A 66 31.52 48.40 26.14
CA TYR A 66 32.76 48.00 26.77
C TYR A 66 33.74 47.50 25.72
N LYS A 67 35.00 47.91 25.80
CA LYS A 67 36.10 47.48 24.95
C LYS A 67 36.94 46.46 25.72
N LEU A 68 36.73 45.19 25.41
CA LEU A 68 37.48 44.07 25.99
C LEU A 68 38.81 43.89 25.26
N THR A 69 39.91 44.06 25.98
CA THR A 69 41.26 43.79 25.47
C THR A 69 41.75 42.41 25.93
N VAL A 70 41.95 41.48 25.00
CA VAL A 70 42.48 40.14 25.26
C VAL A 70 43.97 40.12 24.95
N ASN A 71 44.81 40.17 25.99
CA ASN A 71 46.28 40.20 25.87
C ASN A 71 46.93 38.82 26.10
N ILE A 72 46.16 37.74 25.90
CA ILE A 72 46.63 36.36 26.08
C ILE A 72 46.82 35.72 24.70
N PRO A 73 48.04 35.33 24.32
CA PRO A 73 48.30 34.69 23.02
C PRO A 73 47.53 33.37 22.84
N GLY A 74 47.23 33.05 21.59
CA GLY A 74 46.57 31.79 21.21
C GLY A 74 45.05 31.81 21.39
N LYS A 75 44.44 30.63 21.26
CA LYS A 75 43.00 30.41 21.47
C LYS A 75 42.71 30.21 22.96
N ASN A 76 41.76 30.96 23.50
CA ASN A 76 41.37 30.91 24.91
C ASN A 76 39.85 30.85 25.02
N ILE A 77 39.35 30.24 26.09
CA ILE A 77 37.92 30.18 26.44
C ILE A 77 37.67 31.12 27.61
N ILE A 78 36.65 31.97 27.47
CA ILE A 78 36.23 32.92 28.50
C ILE A 78 34.74 32.78 28.81
N ARG A 79 34.35 33.24 29.99
CA ARG A 79 32.97 33.41 30.41
C ARG A 79 32.71 34.88 30.73
N ILE A 80 31.55 35.38 30.32
CA ILE A 80 31.12 36.74 30.63
C ILE A 80 29.77 36.64 31.34
N ASP A 81 29.69 37.09 32.59
CA ASP A 81 28.45 37.09 33.38
C ASP A 81 27.94 38.53 33.53
N LEU A 82 26.64 38.73 33.33
CA LEU A 82 25.94 39.97 33.61
C LEU A 82 24.92 39.72 34.72
N SER A 83 25.11 40.36 35.87
CA SER A 83 24.22 40.16 37.02
C SER A 83 22.80 40.69 36.76
N ALA A 84 21.80 39.98 37.28
CA ALA A 84 20.40 40.38 37.22
C ALA A 84 20.13 41.79 37.78
N VAL A 85 19.33 42.58 37.05
CA VAL A 85 18.86 43.90 37.49
C VAL A 85 17.34 43.90 37.62
N PRO A 86 16.77 44.15 38.81
CA PRO A 86 15.33 44.10 39.02
C PRO A 86 14.56 45.00 38.06
N GLY A 87 13.61 44.43 37.33
CA GLY A 87 12.73 45.17 36.43
C GLY A 87 13.32 45.49 35.06
N VAL A 88 14.55 45.04 34.77
CA VAL A 88 15.21 45.20 33.47
C VAL A 88 15.36 43.85 32.78
N ASP A 89 15.02 43.81 31.50
CA ASP A 89 15.32 42.69 30.60
C ASP A 89 16.55 43.08 29.78
N SER A 90 17.70 42.49 30.09
CA SER A 90 19.01 42.90 29.56
C SER A 90 19.53 41.91 28.53
N ALA A 91 20.29 42.40 27.54
CA ALA A 91 21.00 41.54 26.59
C ALA A 91 22.47 41.93 26.52
N MET A 92 23.33 40.97 26.16
CA MET A 92 24.72 41.19 25.81
C MET A 92 24.95 40.94 24.33
N GLU A 93 25.71 41.80 23.67
CA GLU A 93 26.08 41.62 22.27
C GLU A 93 27.58 41.73 22.10
N ILE A 94 28.16 40.81 21.33
CA ILE A 94 29.59 40.78 21.04
C ILE A 94 29.84 41.31 19.64
N TYR A 95 30.89 42.12 19.50
CA TYR A 95 31.34 42.72 18.26
C TYR A 95 32.85 42.51 18.10
N ASN A 96 33.30 42.36 16.86
CA ASN A 96 34.74 42.33 16.56
C ASN A 96 35.36 43.74 16.61
N GLU A 97 36.69 43.82 16.49
CA GLU A 97 37.44 45.09 16.47
C GLU A 97 36.90 46.11 15.44
N LYS A 98 36.46 45.63 14.27
CA LYS A 98 35.90 46.46 13.19
C LYS A 98 34.50 47.00 13.54
N GLY A 99 33.85 46.47 14.58
CA GLY A 99 32.50 46.84 14.99
C GLY A 99 31.41 46.08 14.25
N ASN A 100 31.75 44.95 13.62
CA ASN A 100 30.72 44.06 13.09
C ASN A 100 30.12 43.28 14.26
N HIS A 101 28.79 43.23 14.31
CA HIS A 101 28.06 42.39 15.26
C HIS A 101 28.41 40.92 15.00
N LEU A 102 28.74 40.20 16.06
CA LEU A 102 29.07 38.78 16.04
C LEU A 102 27.88 37.95 16.54
N LYS A 103 27.46 38.12 17.80
CA LYS A 103 26.34 37.38 18.41
C LYS A 103 25.66 38.21 19.52
N GLU A 104 24.37 37.95 19.72
CA GLU A 104 23.57 38.48 20.81
C GLU A 104 23.19 37.34 21.76
N TYR A 105 23.27 37.59 23.07
CA TYR A 105 22.90 36.69 24.15
C TYR A 105 21.80 37.35 25.00
N ASN A 106 20.64 36.72 25.01
CA ASN A 106 19.43 37.18 25.72
C ASN A 106 18.62 35.95 26.16
N THR A 107 19.23 35.11 26.99
CA THR A 107 18.64 33.86 27.46
C THR A 107 17.77 34.09 28.70
N GLY A 108 18.13 35.06 29.54
CA GLY A 108 17.35 35.50 30.68
C GLY A 108 16.15 36.34 30.28
N GLY A 109 15.14 36.34 31.15
CA GLY A 109 14.03 37.28 31.07
C GLY A 109 14.21 38.52 31.95
N LYS A 110 13.14 39.30 32.03
CA LYS A 110 13.08 40.50 32.89
C LYS A 110 13.45 40.20 34.34
N GLY A 111 14.54 40.81 34.80
CA GLY A 111 15.06 40.68 36.16
C GLY A 111 15.92 39.45 36.38
N GLU A 112 16.30 38.75 35.33
CA GLU A 112 17.21 37.60 35.36
C GLU A 112 18.62 38.01 34.89
N ALA A 113 19.59 37.15 35.12
CA ALA A 113 20.98 37.37 34.74
C ALA A 113 21.22 36.86 33.31
N GLU A 114 22.22 37.42 32.63
CA GLU A 114 22.70 36.90 31.35
C GLU A 114 24.10 36.31 31.51
N ALA A 115 24.43 35.32 30.69
CA ALA A 115 25.77 34.75 30.65
C ALA A 115 26.15 34.37 29.22
N ILE A 116 27.39 34.70 28.86
CA ILE A 116 28.07 34.15 27.70
C ILE A 116 28.97 33.04 28.20
N ILE A 117 28.69 31.82 27.77
CA ILE A 117 29.37 30.60 28.21
C ILE A 117 30.26 30.11 27.08
N ASN A 118 31.45 29.61 27.42
CA ASN A 118 32.42 29.03 26.49
C ASN A 118 32.86 29.90 25.30
N LEU A 119 32.80 31.24 25.40
CA LEU A 119 33.21 32.10 24.30
C LEU A 119 34.70 31.92 23.97
N GLY A 120 34.98 31.55 22.71
CA GLY A 120 36.31 31.47 22.17
C GLY A 120 36.84 32.85 21.76
N VAL A 121 38.02 33.20 22.28
CA VAL A 121 38.72 34.44 21.95
C VAL A 121 40.17 34.19 21.59
N THR A 122 40.70 35.06 20.74
CA THR A 122 42.13 35.15 20.44
C THR A 122 42.68 36.49 20.93
N GLU A 123 44.00 36.64 20.97
CA GLU A 123 44.63 37.93 21.23
C GLU A 123 44.05 39.03 20.31
N GLY A 124 43.57 40.12 20.89
CA GLY A 124 42.91 41.19 20.13
C GLY A 124 41.89 42.01 20.94
N ILE A 125 41.10 42.80 20.21
CA ILE A 125 40.08 43.69 20.76
C ILE A 125 38.70 43.19 20.37
N TYR A 126 37.83 43.08 21.36
CA TYR A 126 36.40 42.79 21.21
C TYR A 126 35.60 43.92 21.86
N TYR A 127 34.37 44.14 21.38
CA TYR A 127 33.45 45.06 22.05
C TYR A 127 32.25 44.28 22.57
N ILE A 128 31.86 44.56 23.80
CA ILE A 128 30.67 44.03 24.44
C ILE A 128 29.70 45.21 24.55
N ARG A 129 28.49 45.06 24.05
CA ARG A 129 27.39 46.00 24.30
C ARG A 129 26.41 45.35 25.26
N VAL A 130 26.22 45.97 26.41
CA VAL A 130 25.16 45.63 27.35
C VAL A 130 23.98 46.56 27.07
N ARG A 131 22.76 46.03 26.94
CA ARG A 131 21.59 46.87 26.66
C ARG A 131 20.37 46.52 27.50
N ALA A 132 19.58 47.54 27.84
CA ALA A 132 18.24 47.35 28.41
C ALA A 132 17.21 47.17 27.29
N GLY A 133 16.81 45.93 27.00
CA GLY A 133 15.72 45.65 26.06
C GLY A 133 14.36 46.15 26.57
N ILE A 134 14.08 45.93 27.86
CA ILE A 134 12.86 46.41 28.54
C ILE A 134 13.23 46.99 29.89
N GLY A 135 12.63 48.13 30.24
CA GLY A 135 12.77 48.74 31.56
C GLY A 135 14.02 49.61 31.69
N MET A 136 14.27 50.06 32.91
CA MET A 136 15.46 50.79 33.36
C MET A 136 15.53 50.67 34.89
N ASN A 137 16.72 50.81 35.48
CA ASN A 137 16.87 50.81 36.93
C ASN A 137 18.07 51.66 37.36
N GLN A 138 17.78 52.88 37.79
CA GLN A 138 18.77 53.87 38.21
C GLN A 138 19.35 53.61 39.61
N ASN A 139 18.85 52.62 40.35
CA ASN A 139 19.21 52.39 41.75
C ASN A 139 20.02 51.10 41.97
N VAL A 140 19.94 50.15 41.05
CA VAL A 140 20.61 48.85 41.15
C VAL A 140 21.50 48.68 39.93
N SER A 141 22.81 48.70 40.14
CA SER A 141 23.79 48.46 39.09
C SER A 141 23.80 46.98 38.67
N TYR A 142 23.97 46.70 37.38
CA TYR A 142 24.50 45.39 36.98
C TYR A 142 26.00 45.33 37.28
N THR A 143 26.54 44.11 37.31
CA THR A 143 27.97 43.83 37.28
C THR A 143 28.24 42.97 36.05
N LEU A 144 29.10 43.45 35.15
CA LEU A 144 29.64 42.72 34.03
C LEU A 144 30.99 42.14 34.46
N LYS A 145 31.07 40.81 34.51
CA LYS A 145 32.24 40.07 34.99
C LYS A 145 32.83 39.27 33.84
N THR A 146 34.14 39.41 33.62
CA THR A 146 34.87 38.61 32.63
C THR A 146 35.77 37.62 33.32
N GLN A 147 35.75 36.36 32.90
CA GLN A 147 36.55 35.31 33.51
C GLN A 147 37.27 34.50 32.43
N LEU A 148 38.59 34.37 32.56
CA LEU A 148 39.35 33.37 31.82
C LEU A 148 39.03 31.98 32.37
N ILE A 149 38.47 31.11 31.53
CA ILE A 149 38.28 29.69 31.88
C ILE A 149 39.59 28.94 31.67
N GLY A 150 40.26 29.17 30.55
CA GLY A 150 41.58 28.61 30.26
C GLY A 150 41.96 28.65 28.79
N PRO A 151 43.14 28.13 28.41
CA PRO A 151 43.50 27.96 27.01
C PRO A 151 42.62 26.88 26.37
N TRP A 152 42.16 27.13 25.15
CA TRP A 152 41.42 26.15 24.34
C TRP A 152 42.27 24.89 24.14
N GLN A 153 41.66 23.71 24.29
CA GLN A 153 42.30 22.42 24.04
C GLN A 153 41.74 21.78 22.77
N GLU A 154 42.57 21.02 22.06
CA GLU A 154 42.11 20.19 20.94
C GLU A 154 40.98 19.25 21.41
N GLY A 155 39.91 19.15 20.62
CA GLY A 155 38.72 18.38 21.01
C GLY A 155 37.71 19.18 21.84
N GLN A 156 37.91 20.47 22.07
CA GLN A 156 36.87 21.37 22.58
C GLN A 156 36.28 22.21 21.45
N GLU A 157 35.00 22.53 21.54
CA GLU A 157 34.39 23.58 20.72
C GLU A 157 35.12 24.92 20.92
N PHE A 158 35.01 25.79 19.91
CA PHE A 158 35.52 27.14 19.95
C PHE A 158 34.45 28.08 19.40
N GLU A 159 33.70 28.69 20.30
CA GLU A 159 32.66 29.65 19.96
C GLU A 159 33.25 30.97 19.46
N LEU A 160 32.66 31.68 18.50
CA LEU A 160 31.38 31.41 17.83
C LEU A 160 31.53 30.37 16.71
N ASN A 161 30.57 29.46 16.55
CA ASN A 161 30.59 28.44 15.50
C ASN A 161 29.23 28.21 14.82
N GLU A 162 28.27 29.13 14.93
CA GLU A 162 26.87 28.94 14.50
C GLU A 162 26.67 29.16 12.99
N GLN A 163 27.76 29.44 12.29
CA GLN A 163 27.82 29.68 10.87
C GLN A 163 28.89 28.80 10.23
N LYS A 164 28.65 28.41 8.98
CA LYS A 164 29.58 27.60 8.19
C LYS A 164 30.99 28.20 8.12
N GLU A 165 31.09 29.52 8.00
CA GLU A 165 32.36 30.25 7.93
C GLU A 165 33.16 30.19 9.24
N TRP A 166 32.49 29.89 10.36
CA TRP A 166 33.07 29.80 11.70
C TRP A 166 33.18 28.36 12.21
N ALA A 167 32.84 27.39 11.35
CA ALA A 167 32.80 25.99 11.73
C ALA A 167 34.12 25.51 12.36
N ASN A 168 34.00 24.86 13.51
CA ASN A 168 35.13 24.24 14.19
C ASN A 168 35.67 23.06 13.36
N GLU A 169 36.98 22.80 13.38
CA GLU A 169 37.54 21.66 12.65
C GLU A 169 37.18 20.35 13.37
N LEU A 170 36.68 19.37 12.61
CA LEU A 170 36.43 18.01 13.10
C LEU A 170 37.22 17.04 12.23
N LYS A 171 38.15 16.30 12.84
CA LYS A 171 38.95 15.33 12.10
C LYS A 171 38.30 13.95 12.17
N LEU A 172 38.42 13.22 11.07
CA LEU A 172 37.91 11.85 10.98
C LEU A 172 38.63 10.95 12.01
N GLY A 173 37.86 10.31 12.90
CA GLY A 173 38.38 9.46 13.97
C GLY A 173 38.55 10.16 15.31
N GLU A 174 38.34 11.48 15.35
CA GLU A 174 38.42 12.29 16.57
C GLU A 174 37.03 12.64 17.10
N SER A 175 37.01 13.22 18.31
CA SER A 175 35.81 13.71 18.98
C SER A 175 35.98 15.17 19.39
N VAL A 176 34.86 15.88 19.46
CA VAL A 176 34.78 17.24 19.96
C VAL A 176 33.68 17.33 21.02
N GLU A 177 33.98 18.03 22.11
CA GLU A 177 33.03 18.36 23.17
C GLU A 177 32.45 19.75 22.95
N GLY A 178 31.13 19.89 23.09
CA GLY A 178 30.45 21.16 22.99
C GLY A 178 29.25 21.30 23.92
N LEU A 179 28.64 22.48 23.97
CA LEU A 179 27.50 22.81 24.84
C LEU A 179 26.29 23.28 24.04
N PHE A 180 25.12 23.33 24.69
CA PHE A 180 23.95 24.03 24.17
C PHE A 180 23.55 25.16 25.12
N PRO A 181 24.31 26.28 25.18
CA PRO A 181 24.11 27.31 26.19
C PRO A 181 22.86 28.17 25.99
N GLU A 182 22.26 28.12 24.79
CA GLU A 182 21.10 28.93 24.42
C GLU A 182 20.04 28.13 23.63
N LYS A 183 18.83 28.69 23.55
CA LYS A 183 17.72 28.04 22.86
C LYS A 183 17.97 27.98 21.36
N GLY A 184 17.89 26.77 20.81
CA GLY A 184 18.01 26.56 19.36
C GLY A 184 19.44 26.72 18.84
N ASP A 185 20.40 26.63 19.76
CA ASP A 185 21.82 26.67 19.48
C ASP A 185 22.24 25.64 18.44
N GLN A 186 23.27 25.98 17.68
CA GLN A 186 23.77 25.16 16.60
C GLN A 186 25.28 25.30 16.46
N ASP A 187 25.96 24.17 16.40
CA ASP A 187 27.41 24.12 16.30
C ASP A 187 27.82 23.55 14.96
N TRP A 188 28.49 24.36 14.15
CA TRP A 188 29.01 23.91 12.86
C TRP A 188 30.39 23.29 13.02
N TYR A 189 30.55 22.09 12.50
CA TYR A 189 31.82 21.38 12.41
C TYR A 189 32.19 21.09 10.96
N LYS A 190 33.42 21.40 10.57
CA LYS A 190 34.00 21.10 9.27
C LYS A 190 34.74 19.76 9.34
N LEU A 191 34.13 18.72 8.80
CA LEU A 191 34.71 17.39 8.66
C LEU A 191 35.54 17.29 7.37
N ILE A 192 36.85 17.06 7.52
CA ILE A 192 37.77 16.86 6.39
C ILE A 192 38.04 15.37 6.21
N VAL A 193 37.53 14.79 5.11
CA VAL A 193 37.76 13.39 4.75
C VAL A 193 38.94 13.32 3.78
N ASN A 194 40.12 12.96 4.31
CA ASN A 194 41.37 12.84 3.54
C ASN A 194 41.72 11.38 3.18
N VAL A 195 40.71 10.50 3.13
CA VAL A 195 40.89 9.09 2.75
C VAL A 195 40.37 8.92 1.33
N PRO A 196 41.22 8.50 0.36
CA PRO A 196 40.81 8.32 -1.03
C PRO A 196 39.69 7.28 -1.18
N GLY A 197 38.86 7.47 -2.22
CA GLY A 197 37.80 6.53 -2.58
C GLY A 197 36.53 6.65 -1.73
N LYS A 198 35.66 5.65 -1.83
CA LYS A 198 34.43 5.53 -1.05
C LYS A 198 34.74 4.89 0.30
N ASN A 199 34.25 5.49 1.38
CA ASN A 199 34.48 5.04 2.75
C ASN A 199 33.16 5.05 3.52
N ILE A 200 33.06 4.19 4.52
CA ILE A 200 31.95 4.15 5.48
C ILE A 200 32.43 4.71 6.81
N ILE A 201 31.67 5.64 7.36
CA ILE A 201 31.94 6.25 8.67
C ILE A 201 30.74 6.10 9.60
N ARG A 202 31.04 6.13 10.90
CA ARG A 202 30.08 6.25 11.99
C ARG A 202 30.19 7.63 12.62
N ILE A 203 29.05 8.21 12.99
CA ILE A 203 28.98 9.45 13.75
C ILE A 203 28.11 9.20 14.97
N ASP A 204 28.64 9.49 16.16
CA ASP A 204 27.95 9.40 17.44
C ASP A 204 27.86 10.79 18.05
N LEU A 205 26.65 11.20 18.46
CA LEU A 205 26.41 12.36 19.30
C LEU A 205 25.90 11.86 20.65
N SER A 206 26.59 12.20 21.74
CA SER A 206 26.17 11.76 23.07
C SER A 206 24.91 12.51 23.54
N ALA A 207 24.11 11.84 24.37
CA ALA A 207 22.99 12.43 25.07
C ALA A 207 23.41 13.61 25.97
N VAL A 208 22.58 14.64 26.01
CA VAL A 208 22.68 15.76 26.96
C VAL A 208 21.35 15.88 27.71
N PRO A 209 21.34 15.88 29.06
CA PRO A 209 20.10 15.98 29.83
C PRO A 209 19.26 17.19 29.44
N GLU A 210 17.94 17.00 29.30
CA GLU A 210 16.95 18.04 28.99
C GLU A 210 17.11 18.69 27.60
N VAL A 211 17.93 18.11 26.71
CA VAL A 211 18.13 18.59 25.34
C VAL A 211 17.74 17.50 24.35
N ASP A 212 16.83 17.83 23.45
CA ASP A 212 16.61 17.11 22.19
C ASP A 212 17.56 17.71 21.14
N SER A 213 18.46 16.90 20.61
CA SER A 213 19.52 17.35 19.69
C SER A 213 19.65 16.43 18.49
N GLY A 214 19.96 17.01 17.34
CA GLY A 214 20.13 16.25 16.10
C GLY A 214 21.34 16.67 15.28
N ILE A 215 21.67 15.84 14.29
CA ILE A 215 22.80 16.02 13.38
C ILE A 215 22.29 16.40 11.99
N HIS A 216 22.78 17.50 11.42
CA HIS A 216 22.56 17.87 10.03
C HIS A 216 23.86 17.78 9.26
N ILE A 217 23.81 17.22 8.06
CA ILE A 217 24.98 17.02 7.21
C ILE A 217 24.81 17.89 5.97
N TYR A 218 25.84 18.68 5.65
CA TYR A 218 25.90 19.51 4.46
C TYR A 218 27.13 19.18 3.64
N ASP A 219 27.04 19.37 2.33
CA ASP A 219 28.20 19.32 1.43
C ASP A 219 29.12 20.55 1.59
N GLU A 220 30.24 20.55 0.88
CA GLU A 220 31.22 21.64 0.90
C GLU A 220 30.61 23.00 0.52
N ILE A 221 29.62 23.03 -0.38
CA ILE A 221 29.00 24.28 -0.83
C ILE A 221 27.82 24.72 0.08
N GLY A 222 27.44 23.91 1.06
CA GLY A 222 26.42 24.22 2.06
C GLY A 222 25.01 23.74 1.68
N ARG A 223 24.87 22.81 0.74
CA ARG A 223 23.59 22.13 0.51
C ARG A 223 23.41 21.03 1.54
N GLN A 224 22.26 21.02 2.19
CA GLN A 224 21.91 19.99 3.16
C GLN A 224 21.73 18.64 2.44
N LEU A 225 22.48 17.64 2.91
CA LEU A 225 22.45 16.27 2.44
C LEU A 225 21.41 15.45 3.22
N LYS A 226 21.44 15.53 4.56
CA LYS A 226 20.57 14.75 5.46
C LYS A 226 20.45 15.39 6.84
N THR A 227 19.40 15.01 7.56
CA THR A 227 19.20 15.30 8.98
C THR A 227 18.90 13.99 9.70
N TYR A 228 19.49 13.81 10.87
CA TYR A 228 19.23 12.71 11.81
C TYR A 228 18.78 13.33 13.14
N ASN A 229 17.56 13.00 13.55
CA ASN A 229 16.95 13.41 14.82
C ASN A 229 16.00 12.29 15.28
N ILE A 230 16.59 11.13 15.55
CA ILE A 230 15.88 9.89 15.87
C ILE A 230 15.63 9.80 17.38
N GLY A 231 16.60 10.24 18.19
CA GLY A 231 16.53 10.26 19.64
C GLY A 231 15.50 11.29 20.14
N GLU A 232 14.95 11.01 21.33
CA GLU A 232 14.11 11.98 22.05
C GLU A 232 14.95 12.88 22.98
N GLU A 233 14.28 13.76 23.72
CA GLU A 233 14.94 14.63 24.71
C GLU A 233 15.78 13.83 25.71
N GLY A 234 17.06 14.21 25.86
CA GLY A 234 17.99 13.50 26.72
C GLY A 234 18.60 12.23 26.11
N GLU A 235 18.36 11.97 24.82
CA GLU A 235 19.00 10.90 24.06
C GLU A 235 20.04 11.44 23.08
N GLY A 236 20.89 10.55 22.57
CA GLY A 236 21.93 10.89 21.60
C GLY A 236 21.56 10.41 20.19
N GLU A 237 22.36 10.79 19.21
CA GLU A 237 22.20 10.35 17.83
C GLU A 237 23.31 9.38 17.42
N THR A 238 22.98 8.42 16.57
CA THR A 238 23.94 7.47 16.02
C THR A 238 23.65 7.22 14.55
N ILE A 239 24.67 7.43 13.71
CA ILE A 239 24.68 7.12 12.29
C ILE A 239 25.73 6.03 12.08
N VAL A 240 25.34 4.83 11.65
CA VAL A 240 26.23 3.65 11.65
C VAL A 240 26.90 3.38 10.29
N ASN A 241 26.27 3.77 9.18
CA ASN A 241 26.70 3.40 7.84
C ASN A 241 26.70 4.58 6.85
N LEU A 242 27.22 5.74 7.26
CA LEU A 242 27.28 6.91 6.38
C LEU A 242 28.39 6.75 5.32
N GLY A 243 28.02 6.80 4.04
CA GLY A 243 28.96 6.82 2.93
C GLY A 243 29.56 8.21 2.69
N VAL A 244 30.89 8.28 2.66
CA VAL A 244 31.63 9.50 2.35
C VAL A 244 32.72 9.26 1.30
N THR A 245 33.04 10.30 0.55
CA THR A 245 34.19 10.34 -0.35
C THR A 245 35.21 11.36 0.14
N GLU A 246 36.41 11.36 -0.43
CA GLU A 246 37.38 12.42 -0.20
C GLU A 246 36.75 13.80 -0.46
N GLY A 247 36.85 14.71 0.52
CA GLY A 247 36.21 16.02 0.45
C GLY A 247 35.91 16.65 1.81
N ILE A 248 35.16 17.75 1.78
CA ILE A 248 34.74 18.51 2.95
C ILE A 248 33.23 18.35 3.14
N TYR A 249 32.85 18.01 4.37
CA TYR A 249 31.46 17.96 4.82
C TYR A 249 31.31 18.91 6.00
N HIS A 250 30.12 19.46 6.20
CA HIS A 250 29.79 20.18 7.43
C HIS A 250 28.79 19.36 8.22
N ILE A 251 29.13 19.07 9.48
CA ILE A 251 28.29 18.39 10.45
C ILE A 251 27.80 19.46 11.40
N VAL A 252 26.49 19.68 11.48
CA VAL A 252 25.88 20.66 12.36
C VAL A 252 25.14 19.92 13.46
N VAL A 253 25.57 20.13 14.68
CA VAL A 253 24.87 19.67 15.87
C VAL A 253 23.89 20.76 16.26
N LYS A 254 22.64 20.41 16.52
CA LYS A 254 21.58 21.41 16.75
C LYS A 254 20.65 20.99 17.87
N ALA A 255 20.42 21.88 18.83
CA ALA A 255 19.36 21.73 19.81
C ALA A 255 18.00 22.12 19.22
N TYR A 256 16.96 21.32 19.51
CA TYR A 256 15.59 21.58 19.10
C TYR A 256 14.76 22.20 20.22
N TYR A 257 13.62 22.78 19.82
CA TYR A 257 12.63 23.38 20.72
C TYR A 257 13.22 24.42 21.68
N ASN A 258 13.20 24.15 22.98
CA ASN A 258 13.74 24.99 24.05
C ASN A 258 14.94 24.31 24.74
N GLY A 259 15.58 23.33 24.10
CA GLY A 259 16.71 22.61 24.68
C GLY A 259 17.86 23.57 25.00
N ILE A 260 18.23 23.62 26.28
CA ILE A 260 19.34 24.40 26.80
C ILE A 260 19.98 23.56 27.90
N ASN A 261 21.29 23.35 27.82
CA ASN A 261 22.06 22.83 28.94
C ASN A 261 23.45 23.49 28.96
N GLN A 262 23.66 24.26 30.02
CA GLN A 262 24.85 25.08 30.22
C GLN A 262 25.97 24.36 31.00
N ASN A 263 25.71 23.14 31.47
CA ASN A 263 26.57 22.44 32.42
C ASN A 263 27.11 21.11 31.89
N ASP A 264 26.30 20.39 31.10
CA ASP A 264 26.65 19.09 30.55
C ASP A 264 26.99 19.22 29.07
N SER A 265 28.20 18.79 28.69
CA SER A 265 28.65 18.80 27.30
C SER A 265 28.12 17.60 26.52
N TYR A 266 27.80 17.81 25.25
CA TYR A 266 27.76 16.70 24.29
C TYR A 266 29.19 16.35 23.85
N THR A 267 29.35 15.12 23.35
CA THR A 267 30.51 14.68 22.59
C THR A 267 30.04 14.27 21.20
N LEU A 268 30.55 14.93 20.16
CA LEU A 268 30.40 14.53 18.77
C LEU A 268 31.65 13.76 18.35
N LYS A 269 31.49 12.48 17.99
CA LYS A 269 32.59 11.60 17.59
C LYS A 269 32.39 11.09 16.18
N THR A 270 33.47 11.10 15.39
CA THR A 270 33.50 10.43 14.08
C THR A 270 34.41 9.22 14.13
N GLN A 271 34.09 8.18 13.36
CA GLN A 271 34.92 6.99 13.24
C GLN A 271 34.92 6.49 11.80
N LEU A 272 36.11 6.28 11.24
CA LEU A 272 36.25 5.50 10.01
C LEU A 272 36.01 4.03 10.33
N ILE A 273 34.97 3.45 9.71
CA ILE A 273 34.63 2.03 9.90
C ILE A 273 35.49 1.18 8.97
N ALA A 274 35.36 1.40 7.66
CA ALA A 274 36.12 0.71 6.64
C ALA A 274 36.01 1.42 5.28
N PRO A 275 36.92 1.14 4.33
CA PRO A 275 36.68 1.44 2.92
C PRO A 275 35.46 0.67 2.41
N TRP A 276 34.58 1.35 1.66
CA TRP A 276 33.40 0.73 1.05
C TRP A 276 33.79 -0.40 0.10
N GLN A 277 33.05 -1.50 0.14
CA GLN A 277 33.23 -2.65 -0.75
C GLN A 277 32.01 -2.84 -1.67
N GLU A 278 32.23 -3.40 -2.85
CA GLU A 278 31.13 -3.80 -3.75
C GLU A 278 30.22 -4.83 -3.04
N GLY A 279 28.90 -4.71 -3.23
CA GLY A 279 27.91 -5.48 -2.48
C GLY A 279 27.54 -4.90 -1.11
N GLN A 280 28.00 -3.70 -0.77
CA GLN A 280 27.50 -2.90 0.36
C GLN A 280 26.73 -1.69 -0.15
N GLU A 281 25.66 -1.31 0.55
CA GLU A 281 25.01 -0.02 0.33
C GLU A 281 25.99 1.13 0.57
N PHE A 282 25.71 2.26 -0.06
CA PHE A 282 26.46 3.50 0.14
C PHE A 282 25.50 4.65 0.35
N GLU A 283 25.36 5.05 1.60
CA GLU A 283 24.48 6.13 2.01
C GLU A 283 25.09 7.49 1.65
N LEU A 284 24.32 8.50 1.28
CA LEU A 284 22.85 8.56 1.30
C LEU A 284 22.25 7.98 0.02
N ASN A 285 21.25 7.10 0.13
CA ASN A 285 20.57 6.50 -1.03
C ASN A 285 19.03 6.64 -0.97
N ASN A 286 18.46 7.47 -0.08
CA ASN A 286 17.01 7.54 0.16
C ASN A 286 16.20 8.26 -0.94
N LYS A 287 16.85 8.62 -2.05
CA LYS A 287 16.25 9.19 -3.26
C LYS A 287 16.72 8.43 -4.49
N LYS A 288 15.86 8.35 -5.51
CA LYS A 288 16.14 7.69 -6.80
C LYS A 288 17.43 8.19 -7.45
N GLU A 289 17.70 9.49 -7.38
CA GLU A 289 18.90 10.13 -7.97
C GLU A 289 20.19 9.72 -7.26
N GLN A 290 20.09 9.16 -6.06
CA GLN A 290 21.20 8.71 -5.21
C GLN A 290 21.30 7.18 -5.16
N ALA A 291 20.52 6.48 -5.98
CA ALA A 291 20.39 5.03 -5.91
C ALA A 291 21.75 4.31 -6.01
N ASN A 292 21.96 3.30 -5.18
CA ASN A 292 23.11 2.42 -5.28
C ASN A 292 23.01 1.54 -6.52
N GLU A 293 24.13 1.38 -7.25
CA GLU A 293 24.15 0.52 -8.44
C GLU A 293 24.03 -0.95 -8.02
N LEU A 294 23.15 -1.69 -8.70
CA LEU A 294 22.90 -3.11 -8.50
C LEU A 294 22.95 -3.81 -9.85
N LYS A 295 23.75 -4.86 -9.99
CA LYS A 295 23.78 -5.66 -11.21
C LYS A 295 22.98 -6.93 -11.03
N LEU A 296 22.34 -7.38 -12.11
CA LEU A 296 21.59 -8.62 -12.11
C LEU A 296 22.51 -9.81 -11.76
N GLY A 297 22.15 -10.57 -10.73
CA GLY A 297 22.95 -11.70 -10.23
C GLY A 297 23.87 -11.33 -9.06
N GLU A 298 23.94 -10.06 -8.68
CA GLU A 298 24.68 -9.59 -7.51
C GLU A 298 23.74 -9.34 -6.32
N ASP A 299 24.31 -9.42 -5.13
CA ASP A 299 23.64 -9.21 -3.84
C ASP A 299 24.21 -7.93 -3.22
N ILE A 300 23.35 -7.11 -2.61
CA ILE A 300 23.76 -5.91 -1.87
C ILE A 300 23.23 -5.97 -0.44
N LYS A 301 24.09 -5.66 0.52
CA LYS A 301 23.74 -5.57 1.94
C LYS A 301 23.48 -4.14 2.35
N GLY A 302 22.40 -3.94 3.09
CA GLY A 302 22.04 -2.63 3.62
C GLY A 302 21.47 -2.68 5.03
N LEU A 303 21.20 -1.51 5.61
CA LEU A 303 20.72 -1.31 6.97
C LEU A 303 19.54 -0.34 6.97
N PHE A 304 18.56 -0.59 7.82
CA PHE A 304 17.46 0.35 8.04
C PHE A 304 17.83 1.30 9.18
N GLN A 305 18.48 2.41 8.83
CA GLN A 305 19.12 3.31 9.78
C GLN A 305 18.17 4.25 10.51
N GLU A 306 16.98 4.49 9.95
CA GLU A 306 15.96 5.38 10.50
C GLU A 306 14.55 4.77 10.39
N LYS A 307 13.57 5.35 11.09
CA LYS A 307 12.17 4.97 10.90
C LYS A 307 11.73 5.40 9.49
N ASP A 308 10.98 4.56 8.79
CA ASP A 308 10.56 4.81 7.40
C ASP A 308 11.74 4.94 6.42
N ASP A 309 12.86 4.30 6.72
CA ASP A 309 14.04 4.32 5.86
C ASP A 309 13.71 3.80 4.46
N LYS A 310 14.38 4.39 3.47
CA LYS A 310 14.20 4.07 2.06
C LYS A 310 15.57 3.93 1.45
N ASP A 311 15.80 2.81 0.80
CA ASP A 311 17.01 2.57 0.04
C ASP A 311 16.66 2.40 -1.42
N TRP A 312 17.25 3.25 -2.27
CA TRP A 312 17.07 3.12 -3.71
C TRP A 312 18.24 2.36 -4.33
N TYR A 313 17.90 1.40 -5.19
CA TYR A 313 18.84 0.61 -5.97
C TYR A 313 18.52 0.76 -7.45
N LYS A 314 19.54 0.93 -8.27
CA LYS A 314 19.44 1.01 -9.73
C LYS A 314 19.90 -0.31 -10.32
N LEU A 315 18.94 -1.11 -10.78
CA LEU A 315 19.19 -2.38 -11.44
C LEU A 315 19.45 -2.15 -12.93
N THR A 316 20.65 -2.50 -13.39
CA THR A 316 20.98 -2.49 -14.82
C THR A 316 20.90 -3.90 -15.40
N VAL A 317 19.97 -4.12 -16.34
CA VAL A 317 19.78 -5.38 -17.06
C VAL A 317 20.47 -5.28 -18.42
N ASN A 318 21.64 -5.91 -18.56
CA ASN A 318 22.45 -5.90 -19.79
C ASN A 318 22.28 -7.18 -20.64
N ILE A 319 21.20 -7.94 -20.40
CA ILE A 319 20.91 -9.18 -21.13
C ILE A 319 19.83 -8.86 -22.17
N PRO A 320 20.10 -9.05 -23.48
CA PRO A 320 19.15 -8.73 -24.53
C PRO A 320 17.92 -9.64 -24.50
N GLY A 321 16.79 -9.12 -24.96
CA GLY A 321 15.52 -9.84 -25.04
C GLY A 321 14.71 -9.83 -23.75
N LYS A 322 13.68 -10.67 -23.69
CA LYS A 322 12.81 -10.86 -22.52
C LYS A 322 13.43 -11.89 -21.59
N ASN A 323 13.52 -11.58 -20.30
CA ASN A 323 14.10 -12.43 -19.27
C ASN A 323 13.18 -12.46 -18.05
N ILE A 324 13.24 -13.55 -17.30
CA ILE A 324 12.53 -13.73 -16.04
C ILE A 324 13.54 -13.68 -14.89
N ILE A 325 13.27 -12.83 -13.91
CA ILE A 325 14.13 -12.65 -12.74
C ILE A 325 13.37 -12.87 -11.43
N ARG A 326 14.13 -13.16 -10.38
CA ARG A 326 13.68 -13.19 -8.99
C ARG A 326 14.42 -12.12 -8.21
N ILE A 327 13.70 -11.47 -7.29
CA ILE A 327 14.28 -10.49 -6.37
C ILE A 327 13.90 -10.93 -4.96
N ASP A 328 14.88 -11.15 -4.10
CA ASP A 328 14.69 -11.51 -2.69
C ASP A 328 15.24 -10.40 -1.80
N LEU A 329 14.48 -10.04 -0.77
CA LEU A 329 14.95 -9.21 0.33
C LEU A 329 14.93 -10.07 1.60
N SER A 330 16.09 -10.25 2.24
CA SER A 330 16.16 -11.05 3.46
C SER A 330 15.44 -10.38 4.63
N ALA A 331 14.85 -11.19 5.50
CA ALA A 331 14.29 -10.75 6.78
C ALA A 331 15.30 -9.98 7.64
N VAL A 332 14.80 -8.96 8.35
CA VAL A 332 15.51 -8.24 9.40
C VAL A 332 14.68 -8.31 10.69
N PRO A 333 15.25 -8.72 11.84
CA PRO A 333 14.49 -8.86 13.09
C PRO A 333 13.77 -7.56 13.47
N GLY A 334 12.46 -7.67 13.75
CA GLY A 334 11.62 -6.56 14.21
C GLY A 334 11.27 -5.54 13.12
N ILE A 335 11.47 -5.87 11.85
CA ILE A 335 11.22 -4.97 10.72
C ILE A 335 10.23 -5.62 9.75
N ASP A 336 9.14 -4.91 9.50
CA ASP A 336 8.31 -5.11 8.30
C ASP A 336 8.90 -4.25 7.17
N SER A 337 9.04 -4.81 5.98
CA SER A 337 9.69 -4.15 4.84
C SER A 337 8.93 -4.38 3.55
N SER A 338 9.10 -3.47 2.58
CA SER A 338 8.47 -3.59 1.27
C SER A 338 9.45 -3.29 0.15
N MET A 339 9.18 -3.84 -1.03
CA MET A 339 9.88 -3.55 -2.27
C MET A 339 8.94 -2.90 -3.28
N GLU A 340 9.42 -1.88 -3.98
CA GLU A 340 8.71 -1.28 -5.10
C GLU A 340 9.61 -1.20 -6.32
N ILE A 341 9.09 -1.58 -7.48
CA ILE A 341 9.81 -1.55 -8.75
C ILE A 341 9.36 -0.33 -9.55
N TYR A 342 10.31 0.34 -10.19
CA TYR A 342 10.10 1.51 -11.02
C TYR A 342 10.84 1.34 -12.35
N ASN A 343 10.30 1.94 -13.41
CA ASN A 343 11.01 2.04 -14.69
C ASN A 343 12.08 3.15 -14.66
N GLU A 344 12.87 3.26 -15.73
CA GLU A 344 13.92 4.28 -15.89
C GLU A 344 13.40 5.73 -15.71
N GLN A 345 12.18 6.01 -16.18
CA GLN A 345 11.58 7.35 -16.05
C GLN A 345 11.16 7.66 -14.60
N GLY A 346 11.11 6.66 -13.72
CA GLY A 346 10.68 6.79 -12.33
C GLY A 346 9.18 6.62 -12.13
N ASN A 347 8.47 6.02 -13.08
CA ASN A 347 7.09 5.59 -12.87
C ASN A 347 7.10 4.27 -12.09
N ARG A 348 6.27 4.19 -11.04
CA ARG A 348 6.08 2.96 -10.27
C ARG A 348 5.43 1.91 -11.15
N LEU A 349 5.99 0.71 -11.14
CA LEU A 349 5.53 -0.46 -11.87
C LEU A 349 4.66 -1.38 -11.00
N LYS A 350 5.21 -1.93 -9.90
CA LYS A 350 4.48 -2.75 -8.91
C LYS A 350 5.13 -2.60 -7.53
N GLY A 351 4.39 -2.91 -6.47
CA GLY A 351 4.93 -2.96 -5.11
C GLY A 351 4.54 -4.24 -4.41
N TYR A 352 5.40 -4.67 -3.50
CA TYR A 352 5.37 -5.96 -2.84
C TYR A 352 5.59 -5.73 -1.35
N ASN A 353 4.62 -6.16 -0.54
CA ASN A 353 4.60 -6.10 0.92
C ASN A 353 3.88 -7.38 1.40
N ILE A 354 4.54 -8.51 1.18
CA ILE A 354 3.98 -9.85 1.32
C ILE A 354 4.35 -10.46 2.67
N GLY A 355 5.60 -10.23 3.10
CA GLY A 355 6.08 -10.66 4.40
C GLY A 355 5.48 -9.82 5.52
N GLU A 356 5.36 -10.42 6.70
CA GLU A 356 5.04 -9.69 7.93
C GLU A 356 6.32 -9.21 8.63
N GLU A 357 6.17 -8.58 9.81
CA GLU A 357 7.29 -8.13 10.63
C GLU A 357 8.30 -9.27 10.91
N GLY A 358 9.56 -9.05 10.55
CA GLY A 358 10.63 -10.03 10.72
C GLY A 358 10.68 -11.10 9.63
N GLU A 359 9.86 -10.99 8.59
CA GLU A 359 9.92 -11.82 7.38
C GLU A 359 10.59 -11.08 6.22
N GLY A 360 10.98 -11.82 5.18
CA GLY A 360 11.59 -11.26 3.97
C GLY A 360 10.56 -11.00 2.89
N GLU A 361 10.93 -10.19 1.91
CA GLU A 361 10.12 -9.97 0.71
C GLU A 361 10.64 -10.80 -0.46
N THR A 362 9.74 -11.26 -1.33
CA THR A 362 10.12 -12.03 -2.52
C THR A 362 9.25 -11.62 -3.70
N ILE A 363 9.92 -11.31 -4.80
CA ILE A 363 9.32 -11.12 -6.12
C ILE A 363 9.74 -12.29 -6.98
N VAL A 364 8.79 -13.12 -7.40
CA VAL A 364 9.02 -14.21 -8.35
C VAL A 364 8.53 -13.84 -9.74
N ASN A 365 9.06 -14.54 -10.75
CA ASN A 365 8.60 -14.49 -12.14
C ASN A 365 8.53 -13.10 -12.80
N LEU A 366 9.27 -12.11 -12.28
CA LEU A 366 9.25 -10.76 -12.83
C LEU A 366 9.89 -10.74 -14.23
N GLY A 367 9.12 -10.31 -15.23
CA GLY A 367 9.61 -10.10 -16.58
C GLY A 367 10.37 -8.78 -16.71
N VAL A 368 11.58 -8.86 -17.26
CA VAL A 368 12.43 -7.70 -17.56
C VAL A 368 12.98 -7.77 -18.97
N THR A 369 13.27 -6.60 -19.53
CA THR A 369 13.99 -6.45 -20.79
C THR A 369 15.34 -5.75 -20.53
N GLU A 370 16.20 -5.71 -21.53
CA GLU A 370 17.40 -4.86 -21.49
C GLU A 370 17.03 -3.42 -21.14
N GLY A 371 17.69 -2.83 -20.13
CA GLY A 371 17.39 -1.49 -19.65
C GLY A 371 17.69 -1.25 -18.18
N ILE A 372 17.17 -0.13 -17.67
CA ILE A 372 17.36 0.32 -16.28
C ILE A 372 16.03 0.23 -15.54
N TYR A 373 16.08 -0.36 -14.36
CA TYR A 373 14.99 -0.42 -13.39
C TYR A 373 15.47 0.14 -12.07
N TYR A 374 14.55 0.66 -11.26
CA TYR A 374 14.85 1.04 -9.89
C TYR A 374 14.06 0.18 -8.91
N ILE A 375 14.72 -0.27 -7.86
CA ILE A 375 14.12 -0.98 -6.73
C ILE A 375 14.20 -0.05 -5.54
N LYS A 376 13.05 0.28 -4.96
CA LYS A 376 12.99 1.01 -3.69
C LYS A 376 12.66 0.00 -2.60
N VAL A 377 13.59 -0.20 -1.67
CA VAL A 377 13.34 -0.93 -0.43
C VAL A 377 12.88 0.08 0.62
N ARG A 378 11.84 -0.24 1.39
CA ARG A 378 11.36 0.60 2.49
C ARG A 378 11.15 -0.24 3.74
N ALA A 379 11.59 0.24 4.89
CA ALA A 379 11.27 -0.36 6.18
C ALA A 379 10.18 0.42 6.93
N TYR A 380 9.31 -0.29 7.64
CA TYR A 380 8.32 0.26 8.57
C TYR A 380 8.80 0.16 10.02
N GLY A 381 10.07 0.53 10.24
CA GLY A 381 10.77 0.44 11.51
C GLY A 381 12.24 0.84 11.33
N MET A 382 13.08 0.64 12.34
CA MET A 382 14.52 0.82 12.24
C MET A 382 15.27 -0.33 12.92
N ASN A 383 16.35 -0.81 12.29
CA ASN A 383 17.27 -1.76 12.89
C ASN A 383 18.68 -1.49 12.34
N GLN A 384 19.51 -0.88 13.19
CA GLN A 384 20.88 -0.50 12.87
C GLN A 384 21.90 -1.63 13.14
N ASN A 385 21.45 -2.78 13.66
CA ASN A 385 22.33 -3.86 14.11
C ASN A 385 22.39 -5.03 13.12
N ASP A 386 21.29 -5.28 12.42
CA ASP A 386 21.14 -6.41 11.49
C ASP A 386 20.94 -5.90 10.07
N SER A 387 21.80 -6.35 9.14
CA SER A 387 21.70 -5.98 7.73
C SER A 387 20.65 -6.81 7.00
N TYR A 388 19.89 -6.20 6.10
CA TYR A 388 19.22 -6.95 5.04
C TYR A 388 20.19 -7.28 3.90
N THR A 389 19.80 -8.23 3.06
CA THR A 389 20.43 -8.53 1.77
C THR A 389 19.36 -8.47 0.69
N LEU A 390 19.55 -7.58 -0.28
CA LEU A 390 18.77 -7.52 -1.51
C LEU A 390 19.51 -8.30 -2.60
N LYS A 391 18.85 -9.33 -3.12
CA LYS A 391 19.42 -10.28 -4.08
C LYS A 391 18.61 -10.26 -5.36
N THR A 392 19.31 -10.24 -6.50
CA THR A 392 18.68 -10.38 -7.82
C THR A 392 19.20 -11.62 -8.51
N GLN A 393 18.32 -12.39 -9.15
CA GLN A 393 18.67 -13.63 -9.81
C GLN A 393 18.03 -13.70 -11.19
N LEU A 394 18.83 -14.00 -12.21
CA LEU A 394 18.30 -14.45 -13.49
C LEU A 394 17.79 -15.88 -13.34
N ILE A 395 16.50 -16.10 -13.59
CA ILE A 395 15.91 -17.44 -13.57
C ILE A 395 16.07 -18.09 -14.93
N SER A 396 15.62 -17.42 -15.99
CA SER A 396 15.73 -17.90 -17.37
C SER A 396 15.44 -16.80 -18.38
N PRO A 397 15.90 -16.95 -19.64
CA PRO A 397 15.31 -16.22 -20.75
C PRO A 397 13.84 -16.62 -20.92
N TRP A 398 12.96 -15.64 -21.15
CA TRP A 398 11.53 -15.88 -21.39
C TRP A 398 11.33 -16.75 -22.63
N GLN A 399 10.42 -17.71 -22.56
CA GLN A 399 10.03 -18.56 -23.68
C GLN A 399 8.55 -18.34 -24.05
N GLU A 400 8.22 -18.53 -25.33
CA GLU A 400 6.83 -18.52 -25.77
C GLU A 400 6.00 -19.57 -25.01
N GLY A 401 4.82 -19.18 -24.52
CA GLY A 401 3.99 -20.01 -23.64
C GLY A 401 4.24 -19.79 -22.15
N GLN A 402 5.11 -18.85 -21.76
CA GLN A 402 5.20 -18.35 -20.39
C GLN A 402 4.55 -16.97 -20.30
N GLU A 403 3.91 -16.68 -19.17
CA GLU A 403 3.56 -15.31 -18.82
C GLU A 403 4.80 -14.41 -18.80
N PHE A 404 4.56 -13.12 -19.00
CA PHE A 404 5.59 -12.10 -18.88
C PHE A 404 5.04 -10.96 -18.04
N GLU A 405 5.38 -10.99 -16.75
CA GLU A 405 5.06 -9.96 -15.78
C GLU A 405 5.84 -8.67 -16.10
N LEU A 406 5.31 -7.46 -15.90
CA LEU A 406 4.01 -7.17 -15.32
C LEU A 406 2.89 -7.22 -16.37
N ASN A 407 1.79 -7.91 -16.07
CA ASN A 407 0.61 -8.01 -16.93
C ASN A 407 -0.71 -7.66 -16.18
N ASP A 408 -0.64 -6.96 -15.05
CA ASP A 408 -1.77 -6.62 -14.16
C ASP A 408 -2.82 -5.67 -14.75
N GLU A 409 -2.46 -4.98 -15.83
CA GLU A 409 -3.29 -4.01 -16.53
C GLU A 409 -3.57 -4.45 -17.97
N ILE A 410 -4.73 -4.05 -18.50
CA ILE A 410 -5.19 -4.46 -19.84
C ILE A 410 -4.24 -3.99 -20.96
N GLU A 411 -3.53 -2.87 -20.77
CA GLU A 411 -2.50 -2.36 -21.69
C GLU A 411 -1.21 -3.18 -21.69
N GLN A 412 -0.98 -3.96 -20.63
CA GLN A 412 0.19 -4.82 -20.44
C GLN A 412 -0.09 -6.29 -20.81
N ALA A 413 -1.31 -6.59 -21.23
CA ALA A 413 -1.79 -7.94 -21.46
C ALA A 413 -0.82 -8.79 -22.32
N ASN A 414 -0.53 -9.99 -21.84
CA ASN A 414 0.28 -10.96 -22.58
C ASN A 414 -0.48 -11.48 -23.81
N GLU A 415 0.22 -11.66 -24.93
CA GLU A 415 -0.39 -12.25 -26.13
C GLU A 415 -0.64 -13.75 -25.90
N LEU A 416 -1.89 -14.17 -26.00
CA LEU A 416 -2.30 -15.58 -25.99
C LEU A 416 -2.75 -15.99 -27.39
N LYS A 417 -1.88 -16.75 -28.07
CA LYS A 417 -2.17 -17.27 -29.40
C LYS A 417 -3.20 -18.39 -29.34
N LEU A 418 -4.10 -18.42 -30.32
CA LEU A 418 -5.11 -19.48 -30.42
C LEU A 418 -4.47 -20.87 -30.47
N ASP A 419 -5.10 -21.82 -29.78
CA ASP A 419 -4.68 -23.21 -29.66
C ASP A 419 -3.26 -23.39 -29.06
N LYS A 420 -2.74 -22.35 -28.38
CA LYS A 420 -1.53 -22.40 -27.57
C LYS A 420 -1.87 -22.25 -26.10
N THR A 421 -1.04 -22.87 -25.29
CA THR A 421 -1.13 -22.80 -23.83
C THR A 421 -0.12 -21.77 -23.33
N ILE A 422 -0.55 -20.95 -22.37
CA ILE A 422 0.33 -20.12 -21.56
C ILE A 422 0.31 -20.62 -20.12
N THR A 423 1.48 -20.63 -19.50
CA THR A 423 1.67 -20.96 -18.09
C THR A 423 1.86 -19.67 -17.31
N GLY A 424 1.10 -19.51 -16.24
CA GLY A 424 1.17 -18.34 -15.38
C GLY A 424 0.96 -18.65 -13.90
N TYR A 425 1.21 -17.66 -13.04
CA TYR A 425 1.15 -17.78 -11.59
C TYR A 425 0.21 -16.71 -11.03
N VAL A 426 -0.45 -17.00 -9.90
CA VAL A 426 -1.28 -15.99 -9.23
C VAL A 426 -0.47 -15.46 -8.06
N PHE A 427 0.37 -14.46 -8.29
CA PHE A 427 1.22 -13.90 -7.24
C PHE A 427 1.65 -12.46 -7.54
N PRO A 428 1.46 -11.51 -6.61
CA PRO A 428 0.98 -11.66 -5.22
C PRO A 428 -0.56 -11.76 -5.10
N SER A 429 -1.14 -11.48 -3.92
CA SER A 429 -2.58 -11.71 -3.69
C SER A 429 -3.53 -10.78 -4.46
N ASP A 430 -3.02 -9.66 -4.96
CA ASP A 430 -3.71 -8.66 -5.78
C ASP A 430 -3.35 -8.76 -7.27
N ASP A 431 -2.75 -9.89 -7.66
CA ASP A 431 -2.32 -10.18 -9.02
C ASP A 431 -3.48 -10.37 -10.00
N ASN A 432 -3.36 -9.79 -11.19
CA ASN A 432 -4.41 -9.78 -12.21
C ASN A 432 -3.83 -10.06 -13.59
N ASP A 433 -3.65 -11.31 -13.95
CA ASP A 433 -3.12 -11.63 -15.27
C ASP A 433 -4.06 -11.28 -16.42
N TRP A 434 -3.66 -10.29 -17.22
CA TRP A 434 -4.35 -9.98 -18.46
C TRP A 434 -3.69 -10.66 -19.65
N TYR A 435 -4.55 -11.22 -20.50
CA TYR A 435 -4.19 -11.82 -21.78
C TYR A 435 -5.00 -11.20 -22.90
N THR A 436 -4.41 -11.10 -24.08
CA THR A 436 -5.12 -10.70 -25.29
C THR A 436 -5.12 -11.84 -26.32
N VAL A 437 -6.28 -12.07 -26.94
CA VAL A 437 -6.47 -13.07 -27.98
C VAL A 437 -7.14 -12.44 -29.20
N THR A 438 -6.68 -12.83 -30.39
CA THR A 438 -7.25 -12.35 -31.66
C THR A 438 -7.97 -13.51 -32.36
N VAL A 439 -9.28 -13.36 -32.57
CA VAL A 439 -10.12 -14.31 -33.30
C VAL A 439 -10.14 -13.94 -34.79
N PRO A 440 -9.77 -14.86 -35.71
CA PRO A 440 -9.70 -14.57 -37.15
C PRO A 440 -11.08 -14.46 -37.81
N GLU A 441 -11.14 -13.82 -38.99
CA GLU A 441 -12.38 -13.65 -39.81
C GLU A 441 -13.01 -14.97 -40.28
N GLU A 442 -12.22 -16.02 -40.46
CA GLU A 442 -12.69 -17.30 -40.99
C GLU A 442 -12.17 -18.46 -40.12
N GLY A 443 -13.05 -19.39 -39.75
CA GLY A 443 -12.64 -20.70 -39.20
C GLY A 443 -12.72 -20.91 -37.69
N LEU A 444 -13.39 -20.04 -36.91
CA LEU A 444 -13.63 -20.26 -35.48
C LEU A 444 -15.09 -19.95 -35.06
N ASP A 445 -16.00 -20.92 -35.29
CA ASP A 445 -17.41 -20.77 -34.90
C ASP A 445 -17.64 -20.91 -33.38
N ILE A 446 -16.70 -21.55 -32.69
CA ILE A 446 -16.78 -21.84 -31.26
C ILE A 446 -15.41 -21.58 -30.62
N LEU A 447 -15.39 -20.65 -29.67
CA LEU A 447 -14.26 -20.39 -28.78
C LEU A 447 -14.49 -21.13 -27.46
N VAL A 448 -13.45 -21.83 -27.00
CA VAL A 448 -13.35 -22.39 -25.65
C VAL A 448 -12.18 -21.73 -24.95
N VAL A 449 -12.38 -21.35 -23.68
CA VAL A 449 -11.31 -20.87 -22.79
C VAL A 449 -11.19 -21.85 -21.64
N GLU A 450 -10.03 -22.48 -21.51
CA GLU A 450 -9.72 -23.50 -20.50
C GLU A 450 -8.65 -22.94 -19.56
N LEU A 451 -8.95 -22.90 -18.26
CA LEU A 451 -8.04 -22.53 -17.19
C LEU A 451 -7.88 -23.72 -16.24
N SER A 452 -6.67 -24.26 -16.13
CA SER A 452 -6.41 -25.41 -15.26
C SER A 452 -6.46 -25.04 -13.79
N ALA A 453 -6.84 -25.99 -12.95
CA ALA A 453 -6.81 -25.85 -11.50
C ALA A 453 -5.39 -25.53 -10.97
N VAL A 454 -5.33 -24.73 -9.91
CA VAL A 454 -4.14 -24.59 -9.05
C VAL A 454 -4.51 -25.05 -7.65
N PRO A 455 -3.77 -25.99 -7.02
CA PRO A 455 -4.12 -26.52 -5.71
C PRO A 455 -4.36 -25.42 -4.68
N GLN A 456 -5.48 -25.51 -3.95
CA GLN A 456 -5.88 -24.57 -2.89
C GLN A 456 -6.21 -23.13 -3.34
N VAL A 457 -6.04 -22.79 -4.61
CA VAL A 457 -6.39 -21.49 -5.17
C VAL A 457 -7.82 -21.55 -5.73
N ASN A 458 -8.64 -20.58 -5.39
CA ASN A 458 -9.88 -20.31 -6.10
C ASN A 458 -9.58 -19.32 -7.23
N LEU A 459 -9.66 -19.80 -8.47
CA LEU A 459 -9.39 -19.05 -9.69
C LEU A 459 -10.68 -18.48 -10.26
N SER A 460 -10.57 -17.34 -10.92
CA SER A 460 -11.67 -16.75 -11.68
C SER A 460 -11.19 -16.35 -13.06
N LEU A 461 -12.04 -16.65 -14.05
CA LEU A 461 -11.76 -16.46 -15.46
C LEU A 461 -12.81 -15.52 -16.06
N THR A 462 -12.37 -14.42 -16.67
CA THR A 462 -13.26 -13.45 -17.31
C THR A 462 -12.88 -13.25 -18.77
N LEU A 463 -13.85 -13.32 -19.67
CA LEU A 463 -13.72 -12.99 -21.09
C LEU A 463 -14.40 -11.65 -21.37
N LEU A 464 -13.68 -10.75 -22.03
CA LEU A 464 -14.12 -9.39 -22.34
C LEU A 464 -13.93 -9.10 -23.84
N ASP A 465 -14.78 -8.23 -24.39
CA ASP A 465 -14.59 -7.69 -25.73
C ASP A 465 -13.49 -6.62 -25.78
N GLU A 466 -13.18 -6.12 -26.99
CA GLU A 466 -12.15 -5.08 -27.21
C GLU A 466 -12.41 -3.78 -26.43
N ALA A 467 -13.67 -3.45 -26.12
CA ALA A 467 -14.03 -2.27 -25.35
C ALA A 467 -13.95 -2.50 -23.82
N GLY A 468 -13.53 -3.70 -23.39
CA GLY A 468 -13.46 -4.09 -21.98
C GLY A 468 -14.82 -4.45 -21.37
N LYS A 469 -15.86 -4.67 -22.19
CA LYS A 469 -17.14 -5.16 -21.67
C LYS A 469 -17.06 -6.65 -21.43
N GLN A 470 -17.39 -7.05 -20.20
CA GLN A 470 -17.48 -8.46 -19.82
C GLN A 470 -18.53 -9.19 -20.66
N LEU A 471 -18.09 -10.21 -21.40
CA LEU A 471 -18.95 -11.14 -22.15
C LEU A 471 -19.34 -12.33 -21.30
N LYS A 472 -18.40 -12.85 -20.52
CA LYS A 472 -18.59 -14.00 -19.64
C LYS A 472 -17.61 -13.96 -18.47
N LYS A 473 -18.06 -14.42 -17.31
CA LYS A 473 -17.22 -14.67 -16.14
C LYS A 473 -17.53 -16.06 -15.61
N MET A 474 -16.49 -16.79 -15.22
CA MET A 474 -16.55 -18.05 -14.49
C MET A 474 -15.78 -17.88 -13.17
N ASP A 475 -16.45 -18.32 -12.11
CA ASP A 475 -16.10 -18.20 -10.68
C ASP A 475 -17.09 -19.11 -9.94
N ILE A 476 -17.21 -20.34 -10.44
CA ILE A 476 -18.26 -21.30 -10.05
C ILE A 476 -17.64 -22.44 -9.25
N SER A 477 -16.36 -22.69 -9.43
CA SER A 477 -15.68 -23.83 -8.84
C SER A 477 -15.10 -23.51 -7.46
N ASP A 478 -15.05 -24.52 -6.58
CA ASP A 478 -14.37 -24.39 -5.29
C ASP A 478 -12.83 -24.37 -5.49
N LYS A 479 -12.07 -24.16 -4.41
CA LYS A 479 -10.60 -24.16 -4.46
C LYS A 479 -10.04 -25.43 -5.10
N GLY A 480 -9.07 -25.27 -6.01
CA GLY A 480 -8.37 -26.39 -6.63
C GLY A 480 -9.13 -27.06 -7.77
N GLU A 481 -10.07 -26.34 -8.39
CA GLU A 481 -10.86 -26.81 -9.53
C GLU A 481 -10.56 -25.98 -10.78
N GLU A 482 -10.87 -26.54 -11.95
CA GLU A 482 -10.71 -25.87 -13.25
C GLU A 482 -11.85 -24.88 -13.53
N GLU A 483 -11.57 -23.91 -14.40
CA GLU A 483 -12.57 -22.96 -14.91
C GLU A 483 -12.61 -23.01 -16.44
N VAL A 484 -13.81 -23.16 -17.00
CA VAL A 484 -13.96 -23.33 -18.46
C VAL A 484 -15.11 -22.50 -19.01
N ILE A 485 -14.83 -21.66 -20.00
CA ILE A 485 -15.86 -20.99 -20.81
C ILE A 485 -16.07 -21.79 -22.09
N VAL A 486 -17.23 -22.44 -22.21
CA VAL A 486 -17.56 -23.29 -23.37
C VAL A 486 -18.50 -22.61 -24.37
N ARG A 487 -18.33 -22.96 -25.66
CA ARG A 487 -19.29 -22.71 -26.74
C ARG A 487 -19.63 -21.24 -26.99
N MET A 488 -18.63 -20.35 -26.89
CA MET A 488 -18.81 -18.94 -27.21
C MET A 488 -18.74 -18.72 -28.73
N LYS A 489 -19.80 -18.13 -29.30
CA LYS A 489 -19.78 -17.59 -30.65
C LYS A 489 -19.25 -16.16 -30.59
N CYS A 490 -17.96 -16.01 -30.84
CA CYS A 490 -17.30 -14.71 -30.90
C CYS A 490 -17.11 -14.31 -32.37
N PRO A 491 -17.56 -13.11 -32.79
CA PRO A 491 -17.11 -12.52 -34.05
C PRO A 491 -15.59 -12.46 -34.14
N SER A 492 -15.07 -12.25 -35.35
CA SER A 492 -13.66 -11.91 -35.51
C SER A 492 -13.34 -10.59 -34.82
N GLY A 493 -12.15 -10.52 -34.25
CA GLY A 493 -11.71 -9.33 -33.51
C GLY A 493 -10.81 -9.67 -32.33
N LYS A 494 -10.48 -8.62 -31.59
CA LYS A 494 -9.64 -8.69 -30.40
C LYS A 494 -10.51 -8.90 -29.16
N TYR A 495 -10.03 -9.76 -28.26
CA TYR A 495 -10.65 -10.04 -26.97
C TYR A 495 -9.59 -10.03 -25.88
N TYR A 496 -10.07 -9.90 -24.64
CA TYR A 496 -9.24 -9.96 -23.45
C TYR A 496 -9.72 -11.09 -22.55
N VAL A 497 -8.76 -11.79 -21.96
CA VAL A 497 -8.99 -12.80 -20.94
C VAL A 497 -8.30 -12.32 -19.68
N LYS A 498 -9.03 -12.25 -18.58
CA LYS A 498 -8.49 -11.90 -17.27
C LYS A 498 -8.54 -13.13 -16.38
N VAL A 499 -7.40 -13.46 -15.78
CA VAL A 499 -7.28 -14.46 -14.72
C VAL A 499 -6.94 -13.72 -13.43
N TRP A 500 -7.55 -14.14 -12.32
CA TRP A 500 -7.11 -13.74 -10.98
C TRP A 500 -7.50 -14.85 -10.01
N GLY A 501 -6.88 -14.92 -8.84
CA GLY A 501 -7.18 -15.96 -7.88
C GLY A 501 -6.79 -15.64 -6.45
N ARG A 502 -7.24 -16.48 -5.52
CA ARG A 502 -6.88 -16.37 -4.10
C ARG A 502 -6.92 -17.71 -3.37
N PRO A 503 -6.02 -17.95 -2.38
CA PRO A 503 -4.87 -17.11 -2.01
C PRO A 503 -3.81 -17.09 -3.12
N ALA A 504 -2.79 -16.23 -2.99
CA ALA A 504 -1.64 -16.20 -3.89
C ALA A 504 -0.89 -17.55 -3.87
N ASN A 505 -0.27 -17.92 -4.99
CA ASN A 505 0.58 -19.09 -5.13
C ASN A 505 1.69 -18.83 -6.15
N ALA A 506 2.92 -18.72 -5.66
CA ALA A 506 4.13 -18.50 -6.46
C ALA A 506 4.78 -19.80 -6.97
N GLU A 507 4.35 -20.97 -6.46
CA GLU A 507 5.06 -22.25 -6.66
C GLU A 507 4.36 -23.12 -7.71
N GLU A 508 3.03 -23.11 -7.72
CA GLU A 508 2.21 -23.91 -8.64
C GLU A 508 1.55 -22.98 -9.66
N SER A 509 1.85 -23.22 -10.94
CA SER A 509 1.31 -22.44 -12.05
C SER A 509 -0.08 -22.93 -12.48
N TYR A 510 -0.92 -22.04 -12.99
CA TYR A 510 -2.02 -22.42 -13.87
C TYR A 510 -1.55 -22.53 -15.33
N THR A 511 -2.37 -23.18 -16.15
CA THR A 511 -2.27 -23.13 -17.60
C THR A 511 -3.57 -22.54 -18.16
N LEU A 512 -3.43 -21.65 -19.13
CA LEU A 512 -4.55 -21.01 -19.82
C LEU A 512 -4.45 -21.30 -21.32
N GLN A 513 -5.55 -21.73 -21.93
CA GLN A 513 -5.66 -21.95 -23.37
C GLN A 513 -6.95 -21.33 -23.90
N VAL A 514 -6.86 -20.68 -25.05
CA VAL A 514 -8.02 -20.20 -25.81
C VAL A 514 -7.97 -20.80 -27.20
N GLY A 515 -9.05 -21.40 -27.66
CA GLY A 515 -9.08 -21.99 -28.99
C GLY A 515 -10.26 -22.91 -29.25
N LYS A 516 -10.01 -23.95 -30.03
CA LYS A 516 -10.98 -25.01 -30.30
C LYS A 516 -11.13 -25.90 -29.07
N PRO A 517 -12.29 -26.56 -28.88
CA PRO A 517 -12.45 -27.55 -27.82
C PRO A 517 -11.32 -28.59 -27.87
N THR A 518 -10.59 -28.76 -26.77
CA THR A 518 -9.51 -29.77 -26.67
C THR A 518 -10.07 -31.16 -26.39
N VAL A 519 -11.23 -31.22 -25.73
CA VAL A 519 -11.99 -32.44 -25.48
C VAL A 519 -12.65 -32.90 -26.79
N GLN A 520 -12.29 -34.10 -27.22
CA GLN A 520 -12.98 -34.76 -28.33
C GLN A 520 -14.46 -34.95 -27.96
N PRO A 521 -15.41 -34.57 -28.82
CA PRO A 521 -16.81 -34.87 -28.59
C PRO A 521 -16.99 -36.37 -28.32
N ALA A 522 -17.82 -36.70 -27.32
CA ALA A 522 -18.15 -38.08 -27.01
C ALA A 522 -18.64 -38.80 -28.28
N THR A 523 -18.14 -40.00 -28.49
CA THR A 523 -18.59 -40.86 -29.58
C THR A 523 -20.08 -41.15 -29.43
N ALA A 524 -20.76 -41.46 -30.53
CA ALA A 524 -22.17 -41.88 -30.48
C ALA A 524 -22.41 -43.04 -29.50
N GLU A 525 -21.43 -43.94 -29.37
CA GLU A 525 -21.48 -45.06 -28.43
C GLU A 525 -21.43 -44.60 -26.97
N GLU A 526 -20.50 -43.70 -26.62
CA GLU A 526 -20.41 -43.15 -25.26
C GLU A 526 -21.67 -42.36 -24.88
N VAL A 527 -22.21 -41.60 -25.82
CA VAL A 527 -23.50 -40.90 -25.66
C VAL A 527 -24.63 -41.89 -25.43
N ASN A 528 -24.72 -42.96 -26.23
CA ASN A 528 -25.75 -43.99 -26.07
C ASN A 528 -25.64 -44.72 -24.73
N GLN A 529 -24.42 -45.02 -24.27
CA GLN A 529 -24.19 -45.64 -22.96
C GLN A 529 -24.59 -44.70 -21.82
N ALA A 530 -24.23 -43.42 -21.89
CA ALA A 530 -24.62 -42.43 -20.90
C ALA A 530 -26.14 -42.24 -20.84
N LEU A 531 -26.79 -42.15 -22.01
CA LEU A 531 -28.24 -42.07 -22.14
C LEU A 531 -28.92 -43.31 -21.54
N THR A 532 -28.42 -44.51 -21.86
CA THR A 532 -28.96 -45.77 -21.31
C THR A 532 -28.86 -45.78 -19.78
N ARG A 533 -27.72 -45.38 -19.21
CA ARG A 533 -27.56 -45.30 -17.74
C ARG A 533 -28.53 -44.29 -17.11
N ALA A 534 -28.77 -43.16 -17.77
CA ALA A 534 -29.71 -42.14 -17.28
C ALA A 534 -31.16 -42.64 -17.30
N LEU A 535 -31.59 -43.26 -18.39
CA LEU A 535 -32.93 -43.84 -18.51
C LEU A 535 -33.13 -45.04 -17.57
N ASP A 536 -32.11 -45.87 -17.37
CA ASP A 536 -32.14 -46.96 -16.39
C ASP A 536 -32.28 -46.46 -14.96
N TYR A 537 -31.60 -45.36 -14.63
CA TYR A 537 -31.79 -44.71 -13.34
C TYR A 537 -33.22 -44.21 -13.18
N LEU A 538 -33.79 -43.53 -14.18
CA LEU A 538 -35.18 -43.08 -14.14
C LEU A 538 -36.14 -44.26 -13.98
N ALA A 539 -35.96 -45.33 -14.76
CA ALA A 539 -36.79 -46.53 -14.70
C ALA A 539 -36.72 -47.19 -13.31
N HIS A 540 -35.53 -47.27 -12.72
CA HIS A 540 -35.33 -47.82 -11.38
C HIS A 540 -35.95 -46.95 -10.27
N LYS A 541 -36.03 -45.63 -10.47
CA LYS A 541 -36.62 -44.69 -9.49
C LYS A 541 -38.13 -44.51 -9.65
N GLN A 542 -38.75 -45.07 -10.68
CA GLN A 542 -40.18 -44.97 -10.88
C GLN A 542 -40.94 -45.77 -9.82
N ALA A 543 -41.90 -45.15 -9.15
CA ALA A 543 -42.82 -45.82 -8.24
C ALA A 543 -43.74 -46.78 -9.02
N LYS A 544 -44.33 -47.75 -8.33
CA LYS A 544 -45.22 -48.75 -8.94
C LYS A 544 -46.46 -48.10 -9.59
N GLU A 545 -46.90 -46.98 -9.05
CA GLU A 545 -48.01 -46.17 -9.54
C GLU A 545 -47.63 -45.25 -10.71
N GLY A 546 -46.36 -45.22 -11.14
CA GLY A 546 -45.92 -44.53 -12.36
C GLY A 546 -45.29 -43.14 -12.18
N TYR A 547 -45.14 -42.64 -10.95
CA TYR A 547 -44.58 -41.32 -10.64
C TYR A 547 -43.17 -41.39 -10.05
N TRP A 548 -42.52 -40.22 -9.90
CA TRP A 548 -41.27 -40.02 -9.17
C TRP A 548 -41.47 -39.00 -8.05
N SER A 549 -40.75 -39.15 -6.93
CA SER A 549 -40.92 -38.30 -5.74
C SER A 549 -39.57 -37.86 -5.18
N GLN A 550 -39.49 -36.59 -4.79
CA GLN A 550 -38.36 -35.99 -4.08
C GLN A 550 -38.91 -35.44 -2.74
N SER A 551 -38.58 -36.09 -1.63
CA SER A 551 -39.22 -36.01 -0.30
C SER A 551 -39.50 -34.61 0.32
N ARG A 552 -39.06 -33.50 -0.28
CA ARG A 552 -39.22 -32.14 0.28
C ARG A 552 -40.25 -31.24 -0.40
N ASN A 553 -40.69 -31.54 -1.63
CA ASN A 553 -41.74 -30.80 -2.36
C ASN A 553 -42.24 -31.67 -3.53
N ASP A 554 -43.35 -32.38 -3.32
CA ASP A 554 -43.73 -33.54 -4.12
C ASP A 554 -44.55 -33.16 -5.39
N TYR A 555 -43.92 -32.39 -6.30
CA TYR A 555 -44.44 -32.00 -7.63
C TYR A 555 -44.46 -33.18 -8.63
N LYS A 556 -45.17 -34.23 -8.24
CA LYS A 556 -45.17 -35.53 -8.93
C LYS A 556 -45.61 -35.44 -10.38
N VAL A 557 -46.49 -34.50 -10.71
CA VAL A 557 -47.08 -34.41 -12.05
C VAL A 557 -46.08 -33.79 -13.02
N GLY A 558 -45.43 -32.70 -12.62
CA GLY A 558 -44.34 -32.12 -13.40
C GLY A 558 -43.18 -33.08 -13.57
N ILE A 559 -42.75 -33.76 -12.50
CA ILE A 559 -41.65 -34.73 -12.57
C ILE A 559 -42.02 -35.92 -13.47
N ALA A 560 -43.24 -36.46 -13.35
CA ALA A 560 -43.69 -37.57 -14.20
C ALA A 560 -43.82 -37.15 -15.67
N GLY A 561 -44.27 -35.93 -15.97
CA GLY A 561 -44.29 -35.40 -17.33
C GLY A 561 -42.89 -35.31 -17.91
N LEU A 562 -41.92 -34.70 -17.20
CA LEU A 562 -40.53 -34.62 -17.65
C LEU A 562 -39.88 -36.00 -17.85
N ALA A 563 -40.12 -36.94 -16.93
CA ALA A 563 -39.59 -38.29 -17.05
C ALA A 563 -40.20 -39.05 -18.24
N LEU A 564 -41.51 -38.87 -18.50
CA LEU A 564 -42.17 -39.41 -19.68
C LEU A 564 -41.57 -38.86 -20.98
N GLN A 565 -41.37 -37.54 -21.07
CA GLN A 565 -40.70 -36.93 -22.22
C GLN A 565 -39.26 -37.43 -22.40
N ALA A 566 -38.52 -37.67 -21.31
CA ALA A 566 -37.18 -38.24 -21.37
C ALA A 566 -37.17 -39.68 -21.93
N PHE A 567 -38.16 -40.51 -21.58
CA PHE A 567 -38.28 -41.85 -22.16
C PHE A 567 -38.67 -41.81 -23.65
N ILE A 568 -39.59 -40.93 -24.04
CA ILE A 568 -40.01 -40.77 -25.44
C ILE A 568 -38.84 -40.24 -26.27
N GLY A 569 -38.21 -39.13 -25.87
CA GLY A 569 -37.02 -38.61 -26.57
C GLY A 569 -35.79 -39.53 -26.51
N GLY A 570 -35.84 -40.58 -25.69
CA GLY A 570 -34.78 -41.57 -25.48
C GLY A 570 -34.83 -42.78 -26.43
N GLU A 571 -35.67 -42.78 -27.46
CA GLU A 571 -35.83 -43.90 -28.43
C GLU A 571 -34.51 -44.40 -29.06
N CYS A 572 -33.48 -43.57 -29.13
CA CYS A 572 -32.16 -43.97 -29.63
C CYS A 572 -31.37 -44.87 -28.67
N ALA A 573 -31.81 -45.00 -27.41
CA ALA A 573 -31.21 -45.93 -26.46
C ALA A 573 -31.56 -47.39 -26.86
N PRO A 574 -30.60 -48.34 -26.82
CA PRO A 574 -30.80 -49.73 -27.22
C PRO A 574 -31.54 -50.56 -26.14
N LYS A 575 -32.59 -50.01 -25.52
CA LYS A 575 -33.38 -50.68 -24.48
C LYS A 575 -34.84 -50.23 -24.53
N ASP A 576 -35.74 -51.19 -24.31
CA ASP A 576 -37.19 -50.93 -24.28
C ASP A 576 -37.64 -50.42 -22.91
N TYR A 577 -38.25 -49.23 -22.89
CA TYR A 577 -38.85 -48.59 -21.72
C TYR A 577 -40.37 -48.45 -21.80
N SER A 578 -41.03 -49.17 -22.73
CA SER A 578 -42.49 -49.08 -22.98
C SER A 578 -43.32 -49.29 -21.72
N SER A 579 -42.90 -50.16 -20.80
CA SER A 579 -43.59 -50.39 -19.53
C SER A 579 -43.56 -49.16 -18.61
N ASN A 580 -42.43 -48.45 -18.56
CA ASN A 580 -42.24 -47.23 -17.77
C ASN A 580 -43.05 -46.07 -18.35
N ILE A 581 -43.05 -45.94 -19.69
CA ILE A 581 -43.85 -44.97 -20.44
C ILE A 581 -45.34 -45.16 -20.10
N ASN A 582 -45.86 -46.39 -20.25
CA ASN A 582 -47.26 -46.69 -19.96
C ASN A 582 -47.63 -46.43 -18.49
N ALA A 583 -46.74 -46.74 -17.55
CA ALA A 583 -46.97 -46.45 -16.13
C ALA A 583 -47.07 -44.93 -15.88
N ALA A 584 -46.19 -44.12 -16.48
CA ALA A 584 -46.23 -42.67 -16.36
C ALA A 584 -47.48 -42.05 -17.00
N ILE A 585 -47.88 -42.51 -18.19
CA ILE A 585 -49.14 -42.10 -18.84
C ILE A 585 -50.33 -42.40 -17.93
N ASN A 586 -50.39 -43.62 -17.39
CA ASN A 586 -51.48 -44.02 -16.50
C ASN A 586 -51.51 -43.17 -15.23
N PHE A 587 -50.35 -42.85 -14.64
CA PHE A 587 -50.28 -41.92 -13.52
C PHE A 587 -50.87 -40.56 -13.87
N LEU A 588 -50.45 -39.94 -14.98
CA LEU A 588 -50.96 -38.63 -15.40
C LEU A 588 -52.48 -38.67 -15.66
N LYS A 589 -53.00 -39.75 -16.26
CA LYS A 589 -54.45 -39.97 -16.40
C LYS A 589 -55.18 -39.97 -15.04
N THR A 590 -54.56 -40.48 -13.96
CA THR A 590 -55.16 -40.43 -12.61
C THR A 590 -55.19 -39.03 -11.98
N GLN A 591 -54.40 -38.08 -12.50
CA GLN A 591 -54.30 -36.71 -11.99
C GLN A 591 -55.13 -35.71 -12.81
N TYR A 592 -55.80 -36.20 -13.87
CA TYR A 592 -56.65 -35.42 -14.75
C TYR A 592 -58.03 -35.19 -14.12
N HIS A 593 -58.53 -33.96 -14.21
CA HIS A 593 -59.84 -33.51 -13.73
C HIS A 593 -60.74 -33.22 -14.93
N PRO A 594 -61.63 -34.15 -15.36
CA PRO A 594 -62.44 -33.95 -16.55
C PRO A 594 -63.38 -32.76 -16.40
N SER A 595 -63.43 -31.86 -17.38
CA SER A 595 -64.32 -30.69 -17.34
C SER A 595 -65.80 -31.06 -17.30
N SER A 596 -66.16 -32.28 -17.70
CA SER A 596 -67.51 -32.86 -17.63
C SER A 596 -67.99 -33.15 -16.21
N GLU A 597 -67.10 -33.28 -15.23
CA GLU A 597 -67.46 -33.48 -13.82
C GLU A 597 -67.93 -32.19 -13.14
N TYR A 598 -67.71 -31.03 -13.77
CA TYR A 598 -68.09 -29.74 -13.25
C TYR A 598 -69.26 -29.14 -14.05
N GLN A 599 -70.19 -28.50 -13.32
CA GLN A 599 -71.29 -27.77 -13.94
C GLN A 599 -70.75 -26.65 -14.86
N SER A 600 -71.39 -26.47 -16.02
CA SER A 600 -71.07 -25.37 -16.95
C SER A 600 -71.16 -24.01 -16.27
N ASP A 601 -70.36 -23.06 -16.73
CA ASP A 601 -70.36 -21.66 -16.27
C ASP A 601 -70.06 -21.45 -14.77
N THR A 602 -69.41 -22.43 -14.13
CA THR A 602 -68.96 -22.31 -12.73
C THR A 602 -67.49 -21.95 -12.61
N LYS A 603 -67.14 -21.29 -11.51
CA LYS A 603 -65.75 -20.97 -11.17
C LYS A 603 -64.88 -22.23 -11.02
N ASP A 604 -65.45 -23.31 -10.47
CA ASP A 604 -64.72 -24.57 -10.30
C ASP A 604 -64.38 -25.20 -11.64
N ARG A 605 -65.33 -25.23 -12.60
CA ARG A 605 -65.02 -25.69 -13.97
C ARG A 605 -63.95 -24.83 -14.63
N ALA A 606 -64.03 -23.51 -14.46
CA ALA A 606 -63.06 -22.59 -15.04
C ALA A 606 -61.63 -22.82 -14.52
N ILE A 607 -61.49 -23.14 -13.22
CA ILE A 607 -60.19 -23.38 -12.56
C ILE A 607 -59.68 -24.82 -12.77
N TYR A 608 -60.54 -25.82 -12.63
CA TYR A 608 -60.13 -27.23 -12.54
C TYR A 608 -60.47 -28.08 -13.77
N GLY A 609 -61.41 -27.68 -14.63
CA GLY A 609 -61.79 -28.51 -15.79
C GLY A 609 -60.64 -28.67 -16.79
N GLY A 610 -60.25 -29.89 -17.11
CA GLY A 610 -59.10 -30.18 -17.96
C GLY A 610 -57.74 -30.13 -17.24
N LEU A 611 -57.71 -29.78 -15.95
CA LEU A 611 -56.47 -29.70 -15.19
C LEU A 611 -55.82 -31.08 -15.04
N ILE A 612 -54.49 -31.13 -15.12
CA ILE A 612 -53.69 -32.31 -14.81
C ILE A 612 -52.73 -31.92 -13.70
N ALA A 613 -53.18 -32.01 -12.44
CA ALA A 613 -52.43 -31.69 -11.23
C ALA A 613 -53.30 -31.95 -9.98
N LYS A 614 -52.69 -32.20 -8.82
CA LYS A 614 -53.42 -32.35 -7.54
C LYS A 614 -53.97 -31.02 -6.98
N GLY A 615 -53.44 -29.89 -7.43
CA GLY A 615 -53.88 -28.52 -7.13
C GLY A 615 -53.92 -27.70 -8.42
N ASN A 616 -54.24 -26.41 -8.36
CA ASN A 616 -54.43 -25.55 -9.53
C ASN A 616 -53.12 -25.00 -10.13
N PHE A 617 -52.08 -25.83 -10.22
CA PHE A 617 -50.75 -25.45 -10.67
C PHE A 617 -50.58 -25.60 -12.19
N MET A 618 -50.61 -24.47 -12.90
CA MET A 618 -50.44 -24.38 -14.35
C MET A 618 -49.06 -24.87 -14.84
N TYR A 619 -48.04 -24.83 -13.97
CA TYR A 619 -46.67 -25.22 -14.33
C TYR A 619 -46.57 -26.72 -14.58
N GLU A 620 -47.01 -27.54 -13.61
CA GLU A 620 -47.07 -29.00 -13.77
C GLU A 620 -48.08 -29.41 -14.85
N HIS A 621 -49.20 -28.68 -14.95
CA HIS A 621 -50.23 -28.94 -15.94
C HIS A 621 -49.70 -28.84 -17.38
N ALA A 622 -48.92 -27.81 -17.72
CA ALA A 622 -48.38 -27.67 -19.06
C ALA A 622 -47.34 -28.74 -19.40
N ILE A 623 -46.45 -29.05 -18.45
CA ILE A 623 -45.47 -30.13 -18.60
C ILE A 623 -46.19 -31.46 -18.86
N ALA A 624 -47.21 -31.78 -18.05
CA ALA A 624 -47.98 -33.01 -18.23
C ALA A 624 -48.77 -33.02 -19.55
N THR A 625 -49.36 -31.89 -19.95
CA THR A 625 -50.10 -31.75 -21.21
C THR A 625 -49.17 -32.00 -22.40
N LEU A 626 -47.99 -31.38 -22.42
CA LEU A 626 -46.98 -31.63 -23.45
C LEU A 626 -46.52 -33.10 -23.47
N ALA A 627 -46.25 -33.68 -22.30
CA ALA A 627 -45.85 -35.08 -22.21
C ALA A 627 -46.92 -36.04 -22.74
N LEU A 628 -48.21 -35.76 -22.50
CA LEU A 628 -49.31 -36.56 -23.08
C LEU A 628 -49.45 -36.34 -24.60
N ILE A 629 -49.18 -35.14 -25.11
CA ILE A 629 -49.15 -34.87 -26.55
C ILE A 629 -48.04 -35.69 -27.23
N GLU A 630 -46.83 -35.67 -26.68
CA GLU A 630 -45.71 -36.48 -27.18
C GLU A 630 -46.03 -37.98 -27.07
N ALA A 631 -46.63 -38.42 -25.97
CA ALA A 631 -47.05 -39.81 -25.80
C ALA A 631 -48.14 -40.24 -26.80
N LEU A 632 -49.10 -39.37 -27.14
CA LEU A 632 -50.09 -39.65 -28.18
C LEU A 632 -49.41 -39.88 -29.54
N VAL A 633 -48.45 -39.02 -29.90
CA VAL A 633 -47.74 -39.13 -31.18
C VAL A 633 -46.91 -40.41 -31.23
N GLU A 634 -46.19 -40.72 -30.15
CA GLU A 634 -45.28 -41.88 -30.10
C GLU A 634 -46.02 -43.22 -30.00
N THR A 635 -47.00 -43.32 -29.11
CA THR A 635 -47.72 -44.59 -28.87
C THR A 635 -48.92 -44.80 -29.78
N ASN A 636 -49.37 -43.75 -30.48
CA ASN A 636 -50.62 -43.73 -31.23
C ASN A 636 -51.87 -44.11 -30.37
N ASP A 637 -51.82 -43.90 -29.05
CA ASP A 637 -52.95 -44.10 -28.14
C ASP A 637 -53.98 -42.98 -28.28
N LEU A 638 -54.91 -43.15 -29.23
CA LEU A 638 -55.98 -42.18 -29.49
C LEU A 638 -56.89 -41.91 -28.28
N SER A 639 -56.85 -42.73 -27.21
CA SER A 639 -57.58 -42.45 -25.97
C SER A 639 -57.05 -41.20 -25.24
N LEU A 640 -55.86 -40.73 -25.57
CA LEU A 640 -55.26 -39.51 -25.03
C LEU A 640 -55.85 -38.23 -25.63
N ALA A 641 -56.35 -38.27 -26.87
CA ALA A 641 -56.77 -37.07 -27.58
C ALA A 641 -57.86 -36.26 -26.86
N PRO A 642 -58.94 -36.86 -26.29
CA PRO A 642 -59.94 -36.10 -25.54
C PRO A 642 -59.40 -35.48 -24.25
N ILE A 643 -58.43 -36.13 -23.59
CA ILE A 643 -57.80 -35.62 -22.36
C ILE A 643 -56.93 -34.40 -22.69
N ILE A 644 -56.13 -34.51 -23.76
CA ILE A 644 -55.29 -33.44 -24.27
C ILE A 644 -56.13 -32.24 -24.70
N GLU A 645 -57.22 -32.47 -25.43
CA GLU A 645 -58.10 -31.39 -25.90
C GLU A 645 -58.69 -30.60 -24.72
N ASP A 646 -59.19 -31.28 -23.69
CA ASP A 646 -59.71 -30.62 -22.48
C ASP A 646 -58.62 -29.87 -21.69
N ALA A 647 -57.42 -30.46 -21.60
CA ALA A 647 -56.26 -29.85 -20.98
C ALA A 647 -55.82 -28.56 -21.70
N LEU A 648 -55.75 -28.58 -23.03
CA LEU A 648 -55.41 -27.40 -23.84
C LEU A 648 -56.41 -26.26 -23.63
N GLN A 649 -57.70 -26.56 -23.45
CA GLN A 649 -58.69 -25.53 -23.15
C GLN A 649 -58.42 -24.81 -21.82
N LEU A 650 -57.81 -25.47 -20.83
CA LEU A 650 -57.38 -24.79 -19.60
C LEU A 650 -56.22 -23.84 -19.87
N ILE A 651 -55.21 -24.28 -20.61
CA ILE A 651 -54.09 -23.42 -21.02
C ILE A 651 -54.61 -22.16 -21.73
N ILE A 652 -55.46 -22.33 -22.74
CA ILE A 652 -55.99 -21.24 -23.56
C ILE A 652 -56.77 -20.24 -22.70
N ARG A 653 -57.74 -20.70 -21.89
CA ARG A 653 -58.61 -19.80 -21.12
C ARG A 653 -57.91 -19.16 -19.92
N ALA A 654 -56.79 -19.72 -19.45
CA ALA A 654 -55.99 -19.16 -18.38
C ALA A 654 -55.04 -18.03 -18.86
N GLN A 655 -54.81 -17.88 -20.16
CA GLN A 655 -53.89 -16.86 -20.70
C GLN A 655 -54.36 -15.46 -20.35
N ASN A 656 -53.44 -14.59 -19.92
CA ASN A 656 -53.76 -13.20 -19.56
C ASN A 656 -54.05 -12.35 -20.79
N THR A 657 -55.28 -12.45 -21.30
CA THR A 657 -55.74 -11.72 -22.50
C THR A 657 -57.12 -11.11 -22.26
N GLU A 658 -57.62 -10.36 -23.24
CA GLU A 658 -59.00 -9.90 -23.32
C GLU A 658 -60.01 -11.06 -23.44
N HIS A 659 -59.57 -12.28 -23.78
CA HIS A 659 -60.42 -13.47 -23.84
C HIS A 659 -60.57 -14.19 -22.48
N LYS A 660 -59.82 -13.78 -21.45
CA LYS A 660 -59.89 -14.41 -20.12
C LYS A 660 -61.23 -14.09 -19.46
N SER A 661 -61.96 -15.12 -19.07
CA SER A 661 -63.29 -14.98 -18.43
C SER A 661 -63.22 -14.28 -17.06
N GLU A 662 -64.28 -13.58 -16.69
CA GLU A 662 -64.49 -13.00 -15.34
C GLU A 662 -64.39 -14.07 -14.23
N LEU A 663 -64.75 -15.32 -14.52
CA LEU A 663 -64.60 -16.45 -13.58
C LEU A 663 -63.13 -16.71 -13.20
N LEU A 664 -62.20 -16.38 -14.10
CA LEU A 664 -60.74 -16.41 -13.89
C LEU A 664 -60.17 -15.02 -13.63
N ARG A 665 -61.01 -14.11 -13.14
CA ARG A 665 -60.70 -12.69 -12.87
C ARG A 665 -60.37 -11.88 -14.13
N GLY A 666 -60.50 -12.39 -15.35
CA GLY A 666 -60.32 -11.60 -16.56
C GLY A 666 -61.48 -10.64 -16.84
N PRO A 667 -61.50 -9.94 -18.00
CA PRO A 667 -60.41 -9.85 -18.98
C PRO A 667 -59.18 -9.11 -18.43
N VAL A 668 -58.02 -9.31 -19.05
CA VAL A 668 -56.78 -8.56 -18.76
C VAL A 668 -56.61 -7.46 -19.81
N ASN A 669 -56.28 -6.25 -19.36
CA ASN A 669 -56.08 -5.10 -20.24
C ASN A 669 -54.85 -5.32 -21.16
N VAL A 670 -54.98 -4.98 -22.44
CA VAL A 670 -53.92 -5.07 -23.46
C VAL A 670 -52.65 -4.29 -23.09
N ASP A 671 -52.78 -3.20 -22.33
CA ASP A 671 -51.65 -2.36 -21.88
C ASP A 671 -50.95 -2.93 -20.63
N SER A 672 -51.40 -4.08 -20.11
CA SER A 672 -50.76 -4.72 -18.96
C SER A 672 -49.40 -5.27 -19.35
N LYS A 673 -48.37 -5.02 -18.54
CA LYS A 673 -47.05 -5.68 -18.67
C LYS A 673 -47.09 -7.22 -18.58
N ASN A 674 -48.21 -7.78 -18.14
CA ASN A 674 -48.43 -9.23 -18.02
C ASN A 674 -49.41 -9.75 -19.10
N TYR A 675 -49.77 -8.91 -20.07
CA TYR A 675 -50.64 -9.32 -21.16
C TYR A 675 -49.94 -10.34 -22.06
N GLY A 676 -50.65 -11.40 -22.42
CA GLY A 676 -50.15 -12.48 -23.27
C GLY A 676 -49.48 -13.65 -22.54
N GLY A 677 -49.08 -13.49 -21.27
CA GLY A 677 -48.42 -14.55 -20.49
C GLY A 677 -49.34 -15.38 -19.58
N TRP A 678 -48.73 -16.26 -18.78
CA TRP A 678 -49.37 -17.11 -17.76
C TRP A 678 -48.64 -17.07 -16.43
N ARG A 679 -49.31 -17.53 -15.37
CA ARG A 679 -48.76 -17.70 -14.02
C ARG A 679 -49.14 -19.06 -13.46
N TYR A 680 -48.59 -19.37 -12.29
CA TYR A 680 -48.81 -20.62 -11.56
C TYR A 680 -50.27 -21.00 -11.36
N ASN A 681 -51.22 -20.06 -11.25
CA ASN A 681 -52.65 -20.39 -11.08
C ASN A 681 -53.51 -19.84 -12.23
N PRO A 682 -54.58 -20.56 -12.67
CA PRO A 682 -55.42 -20.17 -13.81
C PRO A 682 -56.01 -18.76 -13.72
N TYR A 683 -56.33 -18.28 -12.52
CA TYR A 683 -56.98 -16.99 -12.28
C TYR A 683 -56.01 -15.81 -12.04
N SER A 684 -54.71 -16.03 -12.15
CA SER A 684 -53.70 -14.99 -11.93
C SER A 684 -53.79 -13.89 -12.99
N LYS A 685 -53.34 -12.67 -12.69
CA LYS A 685 -53.31 -11.53 -13.65
C LYS A 685 -51.90 -11.05 -13.97
N ASP A 686 -50.93 -11.51 -13.21
CA ASP A 686 -49.50 -11.40 -13.45
C ASP A 686 -49.00 -12.56 -14.33
N SER A 687 -47.78 -12.45 -14.84
CA SER A 687 -47.15 -13.48 -15.68
C SER A 687 -45.75 -13.85 -15.18
N ASP A 688 -45.31 -15.05 -15.53
CA ASP A 688 -43.97 -15.59 -15.28
C ASP A 688 -43.37 -16.07 -16.60
N ILE A 689 -42.08 -15.80 -16.84
CA ILE A 689 -41.42 -16.28 -18.06
C ILE A 689 -41.40 -17.80 -18.10
N SER A 690 -40.96 -18.46 -17.02
CA SER A 690 -40.84 -19.92 -16.96
C SER A 690 -42.19 -20.60 -17.17
N VAL A 691 -43.26 -20.11 -16.52
CA VAL A 691 -44.60 -20.70 -16.71
C VAL A 691 -45.13 -20.47 -18.12
N THR A 692 -44.91 -19.28 -18.68
CA THR A 692 -45.35 -18.93 -20.03
C THR A 692 -44.66 -19.81 -21.07
N ASP A 693 -43.37 -20.07 -20.93
CA ASP A 693 -42.61 -20.92 -21.84
C ASP A 693 -43.19 -22.34 -21.92
N TRP A 694 -43.53 -22.96 -20.78
CA TRP A 694 -44.16 -24.28 -20.78
C TRP A 694 -45.54 -24.30 -21.44
N GLN A 695 -46.36 -23.26 -21.24
CA GLN A 695 -47.64 -23.17 -21.95
C GLN A 695 -47.43 -23.07 -23.47
N ILE A 696 -46.47 -22.25 -23.91
CA ILE A 696 -46.12 -22.11 -25.32
C ILE A 696 -45.66 -23.45 -25.90
N LEU A 697 -44.79 -24.19 -25.19
CA LEU A 697 -44.33 -25.50 -25.63
C LEU A 697 -45.48 -26.49 -25.78
N ALA A 698 -46.39 -26.55 -24.80
CA ALA A 698 -47.59 -27.39 -24.89
C ALA A 698 -48.50 -27.01 -26.07
N LEU A 699 -48.80 -25.72 -26.27
CA LEU A 699 -49.62 -25.23 -27.39
C LEU A 699 -48.96 -25.47 -28.75
N ARG A 700 -47.63 -25.32 -28.84
CA ARG A 700 -46.86 -25.62 -30.05
C ARG A 700 -46.84 -27.11 -30.35
N GLY A 701 -46.60 -27.95 -29.32
CA GLY A 701 -46.69 -29.40 -29.44
C GLY A 701 -48.07 -29.85 -29.92
N ALA A 702 -49.12 -29.22 -29.40
CA ALA A 702 -50.50 -29.48 -29.80
C ALA A 702 -50.75 -29.18 -31.29
N LEU A 703 -50.31 -28.01 -31.78
CA LEU A 703 -50.39 -27.68 -33.20
C LEU A 703 -49.64 -28.69 -34.08
N SER A 704 -48.44 -29.10 -33.67
CA SER A 704 -47.66 -30.13 -34.38
C SER A 704 -48.35 -31.49 -34.40
N ALA A 705 -49.08 -31.85 -33.34
CA ALA A 705 -49.87 -33.07 -33.25
C ALA A 705 -51.26 -32.97 -33.91
N GLY A 706 -51.59 -31.83 -34.55
CA GLY A 706 -52.83 -31.64 -35.31
C GLY A 706 -54.02 -31.12 -34.50
N PHE A 707 -53.83 -30.69 -33.24
CA PHE A 707 -54.87 -30.03 -32.46
C PHE A 707 -55.04 -28.57 -32.91
N SER A 708 -56.26 -28.04 -32.76
CA SER A 708 -56.56 -26.65 -33.08
C SER A 708 -56.32 -25.73 -31.88
N ILE A 709 -55.47 -24.71 -32.07
CA ILE A 709 -55.23 -23.65 -31.08
C ILE A 709 -55.72 -22.32 -31.67
N PRO A 710 -56.36 -21.42 -30.90
CA PRO A 710 -56.79 -20.13 -31.43
C PRO A 710 -55.62 -19.30 -31.95
N ASP A 711 -55.79 -18.72 -33.14
CA ASP A 711 -54.75 -17.94 -33.84
C ASP A 711 -54.23 -16.74 -33.02
N TRP A 712 -54.98 -16.27 -32.03
CA TRP A 712 -54.60 -15.16 -31.16
C TRP A 712 -53.64 -15.55 -30.03
N SER A 713 -53.57 -16.82 -29.63
CA SER A 713 -52.91 -17.23 -28.37
C SER A 713 -51.39 -17.11 -28.42
N LEU A 714 -50.75 -17.79 -29.38
CA LEU A 714 -49.29 -17.80 -29.51
C LEU A 714 -48.69 -16.43 -29.89
N PRO A 715 -49.27 -15.62 -30.79
CA PRO A 715 -48.75 -14.28 -31.06
C PRO A 715 -48.69 -13.39 -29.82
N LYS A 716 -49.74 -13.38 -28.99
CA LYS A 716 -49.76 -12.59 -27.74
C LYS A 716 -48.70 -13.06 -26.74
N ALA A 717 -48.46 -14.37 -26.66
CA ALA A 717 -47.41 -14.93 -25.83
C ALA A 717 -46.01 -14.50 -26.32
N ALA A 718 -45.79 -14.45 -27.64
CA ALA A 718 -44.54 -13.98 -28.23
C ALA A 718 -44.30 -12.49 -27.96
N ASP A 719 -45.34 -11.66 -27.99
CA ASP A 719 -45.24 -10.23 -27.67
C ASP A 719 -44.87 -10.01 -26.20
N TYR A 720 -45.43 -10.81 -25.27
CA TYR A 720 -45.00 -10.82 -23.87
C TYR A 720 -43.50 -11.11 -23.74
N LEU A 721 -42.99 -12.16 -24.38
CA LEU A 721 -41.57 -12.52 -24.29
C LEU A 721 -40.64 -11.43 -24.85
N ARG A 722 -41.00 -10.81 -25.97
CA ARG A 722 -40.24 -9.69 -26.55
C ARG A 722 -40.17 -8.49 -25.61
N SER A 723 -41.24 -8.25 -24.83
CA SER A 723 -41.28 -7.14 -23.87
C SER A 723 -40.29 -7.29 -22.71
N LEU A 724 -39.75 -8.49 -22.47
CA LEU A 724 -38.79 -8.77 -21.39
C LEU A 724 -37.32 -8.57 -21.80
N TYR A 725 -37.06 -8.34 -23.09
CA TYR A 725 -35.70 -8.20 -23.64
C TYR A 725 -35.16 -6.76 -23.55
N HIS A 726 -36.04 -5.79 -23.30
CA HIS A 726 -35.74 -4.37 -23.15
C HIS A 726 -35.86 -3.96 -21.67
#